data_AF-A0A2S9EZY4-F1
#
_entry.id   AF-A0A2S9EZY4-F1
#
_cell.length_a   1.000
_cell.length_b   1.000
_cell.length_c   1.000
_cell.angle_alpha   90.00
_cell.angle_beta   90.00
_cell.angle_gamma   90.00
#
_symmetry.space_group_name_H-M   'P 1'
#
loop_
_entity.id
_entity.type
_entity.pdbx_description
1 polymer ?
#
loop_
_entity_poly.entity_id
_entity_poly.type
_entity_poly.pdbx_seq_one_letter_code
_entity_poly.pdbx_strand_id
1 'polypeptide(L)'
;MDMDADSSPLLAQLINHSDPPATGRYAFMDALQRLAITSVFDIIALSENEFAEQLAQYNDDDAHQIYRKALSAAAQLEALFREQQVSSASPSQRRRRATAPQNNATDAKYNRLFEENWQHYCASDSIAAIDSPVAYLRALYLFALQLERNARGETAIRLVKRRPDLKNLHIDKSSVSTPVPMLTIINQTLLEHIGAKDHSHACRVLSEARYPPSLPFHFPHHQCLLGLIEHNTALGALNYRISRALPVNAATASSYGQVAGPNDDVQCLLSGLSPAQQTVLTIGPVTQPAEFYREYYQWELPPDGKGPERISDFLHRTQIDAMQLQELLAQQTHQPRLSPNCQQDNGLTYGACYINGQANPVISLNSVHLLDVSLERFDRLQRMIRLQRWFNIPFAQLDTLVISAMRCEGAANPALRLNHNTLRALGVYRFLNQHYGLHAEEFAALLHQLPVHATEGRVPLFDQVFNPIGSALPPLKLDAGDFDALTRQQLCAGLSLQDTEDSLQRLIRNHPSPVRTLAIVSTLYRRARIARLFGLSVMACEELLLLLGKTAYHRQLLNPTLRQRAQDPVDLLDLLMHLEWASRWLRGHGGNLALLRHQLLLEPIGHDPVVARLTHTFLSHPKPPLSDLLSGLELPQQSDSEQSQWPAIEWTSIVNHAIQLCRTGRPMEIALDHALTRLKLSVHPDRAASVIDSAKQALRSLLHSLSADLRRLHSELINIVNIAADSAPALKKYDHPEYLFRLYVPLLARTASAQAIAHLLLLLPNAADFLRLPVSQVALHQFLINPHWLSDTYNLNSLLELNLHTLYLMQQFKHCTTLYNVTEEQLLDYFKYASDDAATEHHIRLAHLLGWSATQIQVLSRWYSPPRITCVDRLEWVLRCRQACTDTGLSADLLLQTCQLHNRSPFEHWQAVGNAMTGTPQRSTSVVSPDLLKD
;
A
#
# COMPACT_ATOMS: atom_id res chain seq x y z
N MET A 1 43.62 -53.62 47.86
CA MET A 1 43.21 -55.00 48.22
C MET A 1 43.27 -55.78 46.94
N ASP A 2 43.86 -56.96 47.05
CA ASP A 2 44.44 -57.76 46.00
C ASP A 2 43.50 -58.08 44.82
N MET A 3 44.15 -58.28 43.68
CA MET A 3 43.60 -58.95 42.51
C MET A 3 43.02 -60.30 42.93
N ASP A 4 41.72 -60.47 42.81
CA ASP A 4 41.17 -61.73 42.36
C ASP A 4 40.58 -61.50 40.99
N ALA A 5 41.11 -62.24 40.03
CA ALA A 5 40.59 -62.40 38.70
C ALA A 5 39.20 -63.04 38.83
N ASP A 6 38.16 -62.22 38.96
CA ASP A 6 36.81 -62.59 38.54
C ASP A 6 36.82 -62.68 37.01
N SER A 7 37.49 -63.71 36.50
CA SER A 7 37.23 -64.25 35.17
C SER A 7 35.73 -64.44 35.11
N SER A 8 35.03 -63.61 34.34
CA SER A 8 33.59 -63.73 34.17
C SER A 8 33.30 -65.18 33.77
N PRO A 9 32.68 -65.99 34.66
CA PRO A 9 32.65 -67.44 34.49
C PRO A 9 31.95 -67.83 33.19
N LEU A 10 31.09 -66.94 32.69
CA LEU A 10 30.40 -67.04 31.42
C LEU A 10 31.29 -66.88 30.18
N LEU A 11 32.31 -66.01 30.18
CA LEU A 11 33.22 -65.88 29.03
C LEU A 11 34.09 -67.12 28.88
N ALA A 12 34.59 -67.66 30.00
CA ALA A 12 35.35 -68.90 30.03
C ALA A 12 34.50 -70.11 29.58
N GLN A 13 33.18 -70.07 29.79
CA GLN A 13 32.23 -71.12 29.38
C GLN A 13 31.84 -71.08 27.89
N LEU A 14 32.26 -70.05 27.13
CA LEU A 14 31.97 -69.97 25.68
C LEU A 14 32.76 -71.01 24.87
N ILE A 15 33.86 -71.52 25.41
CA ILE A 15 34.70 -72.52 24.75
C ILE A 15 34.61 -73.84 25.53
N ASN A 16 34.50 -74.96 24.81
CA ASN A 16 34.34 -76.30 25.41
C ASN A 16 35.66 -77.08 25.45
N HIS A 17 36.72 -76.55 24.84
CA HIS A 17 38.05 -77.15 24.76
C HIS A 17 39.07 -76.27 25.48
N SER A 18 40.08 -76.91 26.05
CA SER A 18 41.25 -76.24 26.66
C SER A 18 42.49 -76.56 25.83
N ASP A 19 42.37 -76.50 24.51
CA ASP A 19 43.50 -76.77 23.63
C ASP A 19 44.49 -75.61 23.71
N PRO A 20 45.81 -75.87 23.80
CA PRO A 20 46.80 -74.80 23.81
C PRO A 20 46.75 -74.04 22.47
N PRO A 21 46.86 -72.69 22.48
CA PRO A 21 46.77 -71.91 21.25
C PRO A 21 47.88 -72.32 20.26
N ALA A 22 47.57 -72.27 18.97
CA ALA A 22 48.55 -72.50 17.92
C ALA A 22 49.77 -71.57 18.08
N THR A 23 50.97 -72.03 17.67
CA THR A 23 52.22 -71.27 17.83
C THR A 23 52.09 -69.86 17.21
N GLY A 24 52.11 -68.82 18.06
CA GLY A 24 52.00 -67.41 17.66
C GLY A 24 50.63 -66.75 17.91
N ARG A 25 49.63 -67.49 18.39
CA ARG A 25 48.29 -66.98 18.75
C ARG A 25 48.13 -66.86 20.27
N TYR A 26 47.17 -66.05 20.70
CA TYR A 26 46.84 -65.86 22.11
C TYR A 26 45.76 -66.84 22.55
N ALA A 27 45.80 -67.24 23.83
CA ALA A 27 44.67 -67.94 24.44
C ALA A 27 43.41 -67.05 24.39
N PHE A 28 42.23 -67.66 24.30
CA PHE A 28 40.97 -66.92 24.08
C PHE A 28 40.74 -65.77 25.06
N MET A 29 40.97 -65.96 26.35
CA MET A 29 40.79 -64.90 27.35
C MET A 29 41.78 -63.74 27.16
N ASP A 30 43.02 -64.03 26.78
CA ASP A 30 44.04 -63.01 26.51
C ASP A 30 43.74 -62.25 25.20
N ALA A 31 43.19 -62.96 24.20
CA ALA A 31 42.72 -62.37 22.96
C ALA A 31 41.54 -61.42 23.20
N LEU A 32 40.55 -61.82 24.03
CA LEU A 32 39.43 -60.95 24.42
C LEU A 32 39.90 -59.72 25.20
N GLN A 33 40.84 -59.86 26.13
CA GLN A 33 41.41 -58.73 26.87
C GLN A 33 42.12 -57.74 25.96
N ARG A 34 42.85 -58.21 24.94
CA ARG A 34 43.51 -57.34 23.94
C ARG A 34 42.52 -56.65 23.00
N LEU A 35 41.39 -57.29 22.71
CA LEU A 35 40.27 -56.70 21.99
C LEU A 35 39.41 -55.78 22.87
N ALA A 36 39.75 -55.62 24.16
CA ALA A 36 38.98 -54.88 25.16
C ALA A 36 37.53 -55.38 25.33
N ILE A 37 37.28 -56.67 25.05
CA ILE A 37 35.99 -57.33 25.23
C ILE A 37 35.95 -57.88 26.66
N THR A 38 35.05 -57.36 27.48
CA THR A 38 34.98 -57.69 28.91
C THR A 38 33.77 -58.51 29.30
N SER A 39 32.74 -58.53 28.45
CA SER A 39 31.48 -59.23 28.69
C SER A 39 30.95 -59.94 27.43
N VAL A 40 30.03 -60.87 27.65
CA VAL A 40 29.29 -61.55 26.57
C VAL A 40 28.48 -60.54 25.74
N PHE A 41 28.03 -59.43 26.34
CA PHE A 41 27.30 -58.37 25.65
C PHE A 41 28.19 -57.55 24.70
N ASP A 42 29.47 -57.40 25.03
CA ASP A 42 30.44 -56.72 24.15
C ASP A 42 30.67 -57.52 22.85
N ILE A 43 30.58 -58.86 22.92
CA ILE A 43 30.64 -59.75 21.75
C ILE A 43 29.43 -59.55 20.84
N ILE A 44 28.22 -59.48 21.41
CA ILE A 44 26.95 -59.34 20.67
C ILE A 44 26.73 -57.92 20.14
N ALA A 45 27.41 -56.92 20.70
CA ALA A 45 27.38 -55.55 20.20
C ALA A 45 28.03 -55.40 18.81
N LEU A 46 28.90 -56.34 18.43
CA LEU A 46 29.50 -56.45 17.10
C LEU A 46 28.65 -57.35 16.22
N SER A 47 28.70 -57.16 14.89
CA SER A 47 28.12 -58.15 13.98
C SER A 47 28.94 -59.45 14.00
N GLU A 48 28.29 -60.59 13.72
CA GLU A 48 28.94 -61.91 13.70
C GLU A 48 30.20 -61.92 12.83
N ASN A 49 30.17 -61.23 11.69
CA ASN A 49 31.31 -61.12 10.77
C ASN A 49 32.41 -60.20 11.31
N GLU A 50 32.06 -59.07 11.94
CA GLU A 50 33.06 -58.16 12.53
C GLU A 50 33.77 -58.81 13.73
N PHE A 51 33.04 -59.55 14.56
CA PHE A 51 33.63 -60.31 15.65
C PHE A 51 34.55 -61.42 15.13
N ALA A 52 34.13 -62.14 14.08
CA ALA A 52 34.96 -63.16 13.44
C ALA A 52 36.25 -62.58 12.86
N GLU A 53 36.18 -61.43 12.18
CA GLU A 53 37.35 -60.73 11.65
C GLU A 53 38.29 -60.25 12.75
N GLN A 54 37.76 -59.71 13.85
CA GLN A 54 38.56 -59.21 14.98
C GLN A 54 39.20 -60.34 15.79
N LEU A 55 38.47 -61.42 16.06
CA LEU A 55 38.98 -62.58 16.78
C LEU A 55 40.06 -63.31 15.98
N ALA A 56 39.86 -63.45 14.66
CA ALA A 56 40.81 -64.09 13.74
C ALA A 56 42.20 -63.41 13.69
N GLN A 57 42.33 -62.17 14.16
CA GLN A 57 43.63 -61.49 14.29
C GLN A 57 44.47 -62.03 15.43
N TYR A 58 43.85 -62.55 16.50
CA TYR A 58 44.54 -62.92 17.74
C TYR A 58 44.36 -64.40 18.12
N ASN A 59 43.30 -65.06 17.67
CA ASN A 59 42.95 -66.44 17.99
C ASN A 59 42.38 -67.17 16.74
N ASP A 60 42.55 -68.49 16.67
CA ASP A 60 42.05 -69.38 15.61
C ASP A 60 40.77 -70.14 16.00
N ASP A 61 40.24 -69.93 17.20
CA ASP A 61 38.98 -70.55 17.64
C ASP A 61 37.80 -70.14 16.74
N ASP A 62 36.80 -71.04 16.62
CA ASP A 62 35.60 -70.82 15.80
C ASP A 62 34.76 -69.65 16.35
N ALA A 63 35.03 -68.47 15.83
CA ALA A 63 34.36 -67.23 16.22
C ALA A 63 32.84 -67.29 16.02
N HIS A 64 32.35 -68.04 15.03
CA HIS A 64 30.91 -68.18 14.77
C HIS A 64 30.24 -69.01 15.87
N GLN A 65 30.87 -70.10 16.30
CA GLN A 65 30.36 -70.93 17.39
C GLN A 65 30.38 -70.17 18.72
N ILE A 66 31.46 -69.42 18.98
CA ILE A 66 31.60 -68.57 20.17
C ILE A 66 30.51 -67.48 20.18
N TYR A 67 30.28 -66.82 19.05
CA TYR A 67 29.25 -65.80 18.92
C TYR A 67 27.84 -66.37 19.20
N ARG A 68 27.52 -67.57 18.70
CA ARG A 68 26.23 -68.23 18.98
C ARG A 68 26.04 -68.59 20.45
N LYS A 69 27.10 -69.09 21.10
CA LYS A 69 27.06 -69.38 22.54
C LYS A 69 26.94 -68.11 23.37
N ALA A 70 27.64 -67.05 22.97
CA ALA A 70 27.52 -65.74 23.57
C ALA A 70 26.08 -65.24 23.48
N LEU A 71 25.47 -65.35 22.30
CA LEU A 71 24.07 -64.99 22.07
C LEU A 71 23.10 -65.78 22.96
N SER A 72 23.30 -67.10 23.10
CA SER A 72 22.51 -67.93 24.02
C SER A 72 22.69 -67.51 25.48
N ALA A 73 23.92 -67.24 25.91
CA ALA A 73 24.24 -66.85 27.28
C ALA A 73 23.66 -65.47 27.63
N ALA A 74 23.74 -64.51 26.70
CA ALA A 74 23.11 -63.21 26.88
C ALA A 74 21.58 -63.32 26.92
N ALA A 75 20.96 -64.16 26.08
CA ALA A 75 19.52 -64.38 26.13
C ALA A 75 19.06 -64.96 27.49
N GLN A 76 19.85 -65.86 28.07
CA GLN A 76 19.59 -66.40 29.41
C GLN A 76 19.75 -65.33 30.50
N LEU A 77 20.82 -64.52 30.44
CA LEU A 77 21.04 -63.42 31.37
C LEU A 77 19.93 -62.37 31.26
N GLU A 78 19.50 -62.01 30.05
CA GLU A 78 18.38 -61.10 29.84
C GLU A 78 17.08 -61.66 30.43
N ALA A 79 16.81 -62.96 30.24
CA ALA A 79 15.62 -63.61 30.81
C ALA A 79 15.65 -63.56 32.34
N LEU A 80 16.78 -63.91 32.96
CA LEU A 80 16.97 -63.86 34.42
C LEU A 80 16.86 -62.42 34.95
N PHE A 81 17.42 -61.45 34.23
CA PHE A 81 17.34 -60.05 34.60
C PHE A 81 15.90 -59.53 34.54
N ARG A 82 15.15 -59.86 33.48
CA ARG A 82 13.71 -59.52 33.36
C ARG A 82 12.89 -60.17 34.49
N GLU A 83 13.18 -61.43 34.83
CA GLU A 83 12.54 -62.13 35.93
C GLU A 83 12.81 -61.44 37.28
N GLN A 84 14.05 -60.98 37.52
CA GLN A 84 14.43 -60.24 38.73
C GLN A 84 13.80 -58.85 38.82
N GLN A 85 13.53 -58.18 37.70
CA GLN A 85 12.86 -56.87 37.71
C GLN A 85 11.37 -56.98 38.00
N VAL A 86 10.73 -58.03 37.48
CA VAL A 86 9.30 -58.29 37.64
C VAL A 86 9.01 -58.88 39.02
N SER A 87 9.90 -59.73 39.55
CA SER A 87 9.71 -60.40 40.84
C SER A 87 10.32 -59.59 41.99
N SER A 88 9.63 -59.52 43.14
CA SER A 88 10.23 -58.94 44.33
C SER A 88 11.45 -59.76 44.79
N ALA A 89 12.63 -59.16 44.81
CA ALA A 89 13.88 -59.83 45.18
C ALA A 89 13.93 -60.12 46.69
N SER A 90 13.35 -61.25 47.09
CA SER A 90 13.76 -62.00 48.28
C SER A 90 13.24 -63.43 48.18
N PRO A 91 14.05 -64.40 47.71
CA PRO A 91 13.79 -65.79 48.03
C PRO A 91 14.08 -65.95 49.51
N SER A 92 13.14 -65.56 50.36
CA SER A 92 13.22 -65.84 51.78
C SER A 92 13.36 -67.36 51.91
N GLN A 93 14.55 -67.82 52.33
CA GLN A 93 14.90 -69.24 52.49
C GLN A 93 13.90 -70.01 53.38
N ARG A 94 12.99 -69.30 54.06
CA ARG A 94 11.85 -69.84 54.82
C ARG A 94 10.74 -70.50 53.98
N ARG A 95 10.68 -70.31 52.65
CA ARG A 95 9.59 -70.90 51.83
C ARG A 95 9.71 -72.39 51.49
N ARG A 96 10.88 -73.01 51.67
CA ARG A 96 11.06 -74.47 51.47
C ARG A 96 10.35 -75.35 52.52
N ARG A 97 9.77 -74.75 53.57
CA ARG A 97 9.05 -75.46 54.66
C ARG A 97 7.58 -75.02 54.81
N ALA A 98 6.95 -74.52 53.75
CA ALA A 98 5.49 -74.43 53.70
C ALA A 98 4.94 -75.74 53.12
N THR A 99 4.50 -76.62 54.01
CA THR A 99 3.69 -77.81 53.71
C THR A 99 2.47 -77.43 52.87
N ALA A 100 2.11 -78.30 51.92
CA ALA A 100 0.99 -78.18 50.98
C ALA A 100 -0.25 -77.48 51.57
N PRO A 101 -0.85 -76.49 50.88
CA PRO A 101 -2.13 -75.97 51.31
C PRO A 101 -3.21 -77.01 51.07
N GLN A 102 -3.96 -77.34 52.12
CA GLN A 102 -5.23 -78.02 52.03
C GLN A 102 -6.17 -77.24 51.10
N ASN A 103 -6.93 -77.98 50.29
CA ASN A 103 -8.02 -77.51 49.44
C ASN A 103 -8.96 -76.54 50.18
N ASN A 104 -8.76 -75.24 49.97
CA ASN A 104 -9.81 -74.23 50.07
C ASN A 104 -9.74 -73.40 48.79
N ALA A 105 -10.70 -73.65 47.89
CA ALA A 105 -10.78 -73.14 46.52
C ALA A 105 -11.15 -71.64 46.42
N THR A 106 -10.74 -70.81 47.37
CA THR A 106 -11.07 -69.38 47.40
C THR A 106 -9.89 -68.55 47.93
N ASP A 107 -8.86 -68.43 47.10
CA ASP A 107 -8.10 -67.19 46.82
C ASP A 107 -6.74 -67.54 46.20
N ALA A 108 -6.76 -68.18 45.02
CA ALA A 108 -5.68 -68.04 44.04
C ALA A 108 -5.76 -66.64 43.43
N LYS A 109 -5.60 -65.60 44.26
CA LYS A 109 -5.50 -64.23 43.78
C LYS A 109 -4.14 -64.11 43.09
N TYR A 110 -4.14 -63.57 41.87
CA TYR A 110 -2.97 -63.39 41.01
C TYR A 110 -1.72 -62.93 41.79
N ASN A 111 -1.87 -61.95 42.70
CA ASN A 111 -0.81 -61.40 43.55
C ASN A 111 -0.12 -62.41 44.52
N ARG A 112 -0.70 -63.60 44.78
CA ARG A 112 -0.07 -64.66 45.59
C ARG A 112 0.68 -65.69 44.75
N LEU A 113 0.32 -65.83 43.47
CA LEU A 113 0.98 -66.72 42.51
C LEU A 113 2.16 -66.02 41.84
N PHE A 114 2.05 -64.71 41.64
CA PHE A 114 3.08 -63.85 41.06
C PHE A 114 3.38 -62.72 42.05
N GLU A 115 4.57 -62.77 42.66
CA GLU A 115 5.05 -61.73 43.58
C GLU A 115 5.65 -60.57 42.80
N GLU A 116 4.78 -59.90 42.05
CA GLU A 116 5.16 -58.77 41.22
C GLU A 116 5.65 -57.61 42.08
N ASN A 117 6.81 -57.06 41.73
CA ASN A 117 7.34 -55.88 42.37
C ASN A 117 6.59 -54.64 41.87
N TRP A 118 5.41 -54.37 42.44
CA TRP A 118 4.54 -53.24 42.07
C TRP A 118 5.23 -51.87 42.07
N GLN A 119 6.38 -51.70 42.73
CA GLN A 119 7.18 -50.46 42.69
C GLN A 119 7.85 -50.22 41.33
N HIS A 120 8.03 -51.26 40.52
CA HIS A 120 8.60 -51.18 39.16
C HIS A 120 7.55 -51.13 38.06
N TYR A 121 6.26 -51.17 38.41
CA TYR A 121 5.17 -51.02 37.45
C TYR A 121 4.74 -49.56 37.37
N CYS A 122 4.41 -49.12 36.17
CA CYS A 122 3.80 -47.83 35.92
C CYS A 122 2.41 -48.01 35.31
N ALA A 123 1.58 -46.97 35.39
CA ALA A 123 0.32 -46.95 34.64
C ALA A 123 0.59 -47.03 33.13
N SER A 124 -0.35 -47.58 32.36
CA SER A 124 -0.22 -47.78 30.91
C SER A 124 -0.11 -46.47 30.12
N ASP A 125 -0.60 -45.37 30.68
CA ASP A 125 -0.51 -44.02 30.12
C ASP A 125 0.75 -43.26 30.60
N SER A 126 1.59 -43.89 31.41
CA SER A 126 2.82 -43.29 31.91
C SER A 126 3.89 -43.18 30.83
N ILE A 127 4.66 -42.09 30.85
CA ILE A 127 5.86 -41.93 30.02
C ILE A 127 6.94 -43.00 30.30
N ALA A 128 6.86 -43.64 31.48
CA ALA A 128 7.79 -44.70 31.88
C ALA A 128 7.40 -46.09 31.34
N ALA A 129 6.24 -46.22 30.70
CA ALA A 129 5.81 -47.49 30.13
C ALA A 129 6.74 -47.92 28.99
N ILE A 130 7.03 -49.23 28.93
CA ILE A 130 7.98 -49.82 27.97
C ILE A 130 7.47 -49.70 26.53
N ASP A 131 6.14 -49.65 26.36
CA ASP A 131 5.40 -49.47 25.13
C ASP A 131 4.95 -48.01 24.90
N SER A 132 5.42 -47.07 25.73
CA SER A 132 5.11 -45.66 25.55
C SER A 132 5.70 -45.09 24.25
N PRO A 133 5.11 -44.02 23.70
CA PRO A 133 5.69 -43.28 22.57
C PRO A 133 7.12 -42.79 22.85
N VAL A 134 7.45 -42.53 24.12
CA VAL A 134 8.79 -42.12 24.57
C VAL A 134 9.78 -43.27 24.43
N ALA A 135 9.40 -44.47 24.86
CA ALA A 135 10.24 -45.66 24.70
C ALA A 135 10.51 -45.96 23.22
N TYR A 136 9.48 -45.80 22.37
CA TYR A 136 9.63 -45.90 20.93
C TYR A 136 10.57 -44.83 20.34
N LEU A 137 10.42 -43.56 20.72
CA LEU A 137 11.29 -42.47 20.29
C LEU A 137 12.75 -42.72 20.68
N ARG A 138 12.99 -43.21 21.90
CA ARG A 138 14.34 -43.59 22.38
C ARG A 138 14.93 -44.71 21.52
N ALA A 139 14.14 -45.75 21.23
CA ALA A 139 14.58 -46.85 20.39
C ALA A 139 14.96 -46.36 18.98
N LEU A 140 14.14 -45.49 18.37
CA LEU A 140 14.44 -44.88 17.07
C LEU A 140 15.72 -44.04 17.09
N TYR A 141 15.92 -43.24 18.13
CA TYR A 141 17.12 -42.41 18.26
C TYR A 141 18.40 -43.26 18.36
N LEU A 142 18.37 -44.31 19.20
CA LEU A 142 19.50 -45.25 19.32
C LEU A 142 19.76 -46.00 18.01
N PHE A 143 18.71 -46.43 17.33
CA PHE A 143 18.81 -47.09 16.04
C PHE A 143 19.42 -46.17 14.96
N ALA A 144 18.99 -44.91 14.91
CA ALA A 144 19.57 -43.91 14.01
C ALA A 144 21.07 -43.69 14.28
N LEU A 145 21.49 -43.63 15.55
CA LEU A 145 22.90 -43.53 15.91
C LEU A 145 23.71 -44.77 15.52
N GLN A 146 23.11 -45.96 15.58
CA GLN A 146 23.75 -47.19 15.09
C GLN A 146 23.94 -47.15 13.57
N LEU A 147 22.94 -46.69 12.81
CA LEU A 147 23.07 -46.51 11.35
C LEU A 147 24.19 -45.53 10.98
N GLU A 148 24.35 -44.45 11.74
CA GLU A 148 25.43 -43.48 11.51
C GLU A 148 26.83 -44.05 11.75
N ARG A 149 26.99 -44.97 12.71
CA ARG A 149 28.26 -45.68 12.95
C ARG A 149 28.63 -46.58 11.77
N ASN A 150 27.62 -47.15 11.11
CA ASN A 150 27.81 -48.06 9.99
C ASN A 150 27.99 -47.32 8.64
N ALA A 151 27.65 -46.03 8.57
CA ALA A 151 27.80 -45.23 7.36
C ALA A 151 29.28 -44.87 7.09
N ARG A 152 29.87 -45.48 6.06
CA ARG A 152 31.25 -45.18 5.60
C ARG A 152 31.22 -44.16 4.45
N GLY A 153 31.62 -42.91 4.72
CA GLY A 153 31.81 -41.86 3.70
C GLY A 153 31.64 -40.43 4.23
N GLU A 154 32.39 -39.47 3.68
CA GLU A 154 32.32 -38.04 4.05
C GLU A 154 30.98 -37.36 3.70
N THR A 155 30.15 -38.01 2.86
CA THR A 155 28.84 -37.50 2.42
C THR A 155 27.70 -37.79 3.40
N ALA A 156 27.93 -38.58 4.45
CA ALA A 156 26.91 -38.90 5.45
C ALA A 156 26.64 -37.70 6.39
N ILE A 157 25.54 -36.99 6.17
CA ILE A 157 25.11 -35.90 7.05
C ILE A 157 24.48 -36.50 8.32
N ARG A 158 25.21 -36.45 9.44
CA ARG A 158 24.77 -36.94 10.75
C ARG A 158 23.56 -36.17 11.31
N LEU A 159 22.73 -36.84 12.10
CA LEU A 159 21.53 -36.32 12.76
C LEU A 159 21.87 -35.12 13.66
N VAL A 160 22.96 -35.19 14.41
CA VAL A 160 23.45 -34.07 15.26
C VAL A 160 23.76 -32.82 14.43
N LYS A 161 24.22 -32.97 13.18
CA LYS A 161 24.48 -31.85 12.27
C LYS A 161 23.19 -31.27 11.68
N ARG A 162 22.16 -32.11 11.46
CA ARG A 162 20.86 -31.68 10.90
C ARG A 162 19.95 -31.04 11.94
N ARG A 163 19.97 -31.58 13.17
CA ARG A 163 19.09 -31.21 14.28
C ARG A 163 19.85 -31.35 15.61
N PRO A 164 20.70 -30.36 15.96
CA PRO A 164 21.49 -30.39 17.19
C PRO A 164 20.62 -30.33 18.45
N ASP A 165 19.42 -29.77 18.32
CA ASP A 165 18.41 -29.60 19.37
C ASP A 165 17.85 -30.93 19.89
N LEU A 166 17.67 -31.94 19.03
CA LEU A 166 17.02 -33.22 19.39
C LEU A 166 17.67 -33.93 20.59
N LYS A 167 19.00 -33.80 20.76
CA LYS A 167 19.73 -34.39 21.88
C LYS A 167 19.39 -33.72 23.22
N ASN A 168 19.09 -32.43 23.19
CA ASN A 168 18.90 -31.60 24.38
C ASN A 168 17.42 -31.43 24.74
N LEU A 169 16.49 -31.93 23.93
CA LEU A 169 15.06 -31.88 24.22
C LEU A 169 14.74 -32.70 25.47
N HIS A 170 14.16 -32.04 26.46
CA HIS A 170 13.68 -32.68 27.68
C HIS A 170 12.41 -33.48 27.39
N ILE A 171 12.39 -34.72 27.85
CA ILE A 171 11.21 -35.59 27.76
C ILE A 171 10.50 -35.54 29.11
N ASP A 172 9.37 -34.85 29.16
CA ASP A 172 8.48 -34.79 30.31
C ASP A 172 7.02 -35.04 29.90
N LYS A 173 6.10 -35.06 30.88
CA LYS A 173 4.69 -35.31 30.57
C LYS A 173 4.12 -34.21 29.65
N SER A 174 4.47 -32.95 29.88
CA SER A 174 4.02 -31.82 29.07
C SER A 174 4.52 -31.88 27.63
N SER A 175 5.77 -32.27 27.39
CA SER A 175 6.38 -32.33 26.06
C SER A 175 5.77 -33.44 25.20
N VAL A 176 5.28 -34.51 25.83
CA VAL A 176 4.67 -35.66 25.15
C VAL A 176 3.17 -35.44 24.89
N SER A 177 2.45 -34.86 25.84
CA SER A 177 0.98 -34.77 25.76
C SER A 177 0.45 -33.45 25.18
N THR A 178 1.24 -32.37 25.18
CA THR A 178 0.75 -31.06 24.72
C THR A 178 0.73 -31.00 23.19
N PRO A 179 -0.44 -30.77 22.56
CA PRO A 179 -0.49 -30.61 21.11
C PRO A 179 0.15 -29.28 20.71
N VAL A 180 1.10 -29.32 19.77
CA VAL A 180 1.77 -28.14 19.22
C VAL A 180 1.58 -28.12 17.70
N PRO A 181 1.25 -26.96 17.08
CA PRO A 181 1.20 -26.86 15.62
C PRO A 181 2.55 -27.18 14.97
N MET A 182 2.54 -28.05 13.95
CA MET A 182 3.75 -28.47 13.24
C MET A 182 4.55 -27.29 12.68
N LEU A 183 3.87 -26.25 12.20
CA LEU A 183 4.49 -25.05 11.64
C LEU A 183 5.33 -24.28 12.68
N THR A 184 4.92 -24.28 13.95
CA THR A 184 5.68 -23.63 15.02
C THR A 184 7.03 -24.30 15.21
N ILE A 185 7.06 -25.63 15.17
CA ILE A 185 8.30 -26.41 15.27
C ILE A 185 9.21 -26.10 14.08
N ILE A 186 8.66 -26.06 12.86
CA ILE A 186 9.42 -25.71 11.66
C ILE A 186 10.03 -24.31 11.80
N ASN A 187 9.23 -23.31 12.17
CA ASN A 187 9.71 -21.94 12.33
C ASN A 187 10.79 -21.82 13.42
N GLN A 188 10.61 -22.48 14.56
CA GLN A 188 11.62 -22.50 15.63
C GLN A 188 12.94 -23.08 15.11
N THR A 189 12.88 -24.23 14.43
CA THR A 189 14.09 -24.87 13.90
C THR A 189 14.78 -24.02 12.85
N LEU A 190 14.03 -23.34 11.97
CA LEU A 190 14.60 -22.43 10.98
C LEU A 190 15.25 -21.20 11.63
N LEU A 191 14.62 -20.63 12.66
CA LEU A 191 15.16 -19.47 13.39
C LEU A 191 16.49 -19.79 14.09
N GLU A 192 16.59 -20.98 14.69
CA GLU A 192 17.85 -21.46 15.29
C GLU A 192 18.97 -21.59 14.24
N HIS A 193 18.66 -22.12 13.06
CA HIS A 193 19.64 -22.27 11.98
C HIS A 193 20.08 -20.95 11.35
N ILE A 194 19.23 -19.91 11.39
CA ILE A 194 19.60 -18.55 10.97
C ILE A 194 20.63 -17.93 11.94
N GLY A 195 20.78 -18.48 13.16
CA GLY A 195 21.69 -17.96 14.18
C GLY A 195 21.22 -16.63 14.78
N ALA A 196 19.93 -16.33 14.66
CA ALA A 196 19.36 -15.09 15.19
C ALA A 196 19.27 -15.15 16.71
N LYS A 197 19.71 -14.08 17.38
CA LYS A 197 19.60 -13.94 18.84
C LYS A 197 18.14 -13.93 19.31
N ASP A 198 17.28 -13.24 18.54
CA ASP A 198 15.86 -13.04 18.84
C ASP A 198 15.02 -13.06 17.55
N HIS A 199 13.71 -13.28 17.68
CA HIS A 199 12.75 -13.24 16.57
C HIS A 199 12.79 -11.90 15.80
N SER A 200 12.90 -10.77 16.51
CA SER A 200 12.99 -9.44 15.88
C SER A 200 14.24 -9.30 15.01
N HIS A 201 15.38 -9.84 15.44
CA HIS A 201 16.62 -9.83 14.67
C HIS A 201 16.48 -10.67 13.39
N ALA A 202 15.89 -11.86 13.49
CA ALA A 202 15.62 -12.69 12.31
C ALA A 202 14.73 -11.96 11.29
N CYS A 203 13.64 -11.33 11.75
CA CYS A 203 12.76 -10.54 10.88
C CYS A 203 13.49 -9.38 10.20
N ARG A 204 14.43 -8.72 10.88
CA ARG A 204 15.25 -7.66 10.30
C ARG A 204 16.16 -8.20 9.20
N VAL A 205 16.87 -9.30 9.46
CA VAL A 205 17.72 -9.98 8.47
C VAL A 205 16.92 -10.39 7.22
N LEU A 206 15.73 -10.96 7.40
CA LEU A 206 14.85 -11.35 6.29
C LEU A 206 14.32 -10.15 5.48
N SER A 207 14.18 -8.98 6.11
CA SER A 207 13.77 -7.75 5.43
C SER A 207 14.89 -7.12 4.59
N GLU A 208 16.15 -7.38 4.95
CA GLU A 208 17.32 -6.84 4.25
C GLU A 208 17.81 -7.78 3.15
N ALA A 209 17.68 -9.09 3.36
CA ALA A 209 18.09 -10.11 2.40
C ALA A 209 17.43 -9.96 1.02
N ARG A 210 18.21 -10.22 -0.03
CA ARG A 210 17.75 -10.16 -1.43
C ARG A 210 17.58 -11.53 -2.07
N TYR A 211 18.32 -12.55 -1.65
CA TYR A 211 18.19 -13.92 -2.16
C TYR A 211 17.70 -14.86 -1.05
N PRO A 212 16.79 -15.82 -1.33
CA PRO A 212 16.17 -16.16 -2.62
C PRO A 212 15.20 -15.08 -3.16
N PRO A 213 14.74 -15.16 -4.43
CA PRO A 213 13.90 -14.11 -5.03
C PRO A 213 12.52 -13.90 -4.38
N SER A 214 12.13 -14.74 -3.42
CA SER A 214 10.98 -14.51 -2.53
C SER A 214 11.22 -13.44 -1.45
N LEU A 215 12.47 -13.17 -1.07
CA LEU A 215 12.87 -12.10 -0.16
C LEU A 215 13.06 -10.79 -0.92
N PRO A 216 12.91 -9.59 -0.33
CA PRO A 216 12.82 -9.33 1.10
C PRO A 216 11.44 -9.61 1.69
N PHE A 217 11.43 -10.14 2.91
CA PHE A 217 10.22 -10.34 3.71
C PHE A 217 10.21 -9.42 4.93
N HIS A 218 9.34 -8.41 4.90
CA HIS A 218 9.23 -7.42 5.98
C HIS A 218 8.05 -7.76 6.91
N PHE A 219 8.35 -8.53 7.97
CA PHE A 219 7.33 -9.09 8.87
C PHE A 219 6.38 -8.04 9.49
N PRO A 220 6.84 -6.91 10.07
CA PRO A 220 5.93 -5.91 10.64
C PRO A 220 4.97 -5.27 9.62
N HIS A 221 5.43 -5.13 8.37
CA HIS A 221 4.58 -4.59 7.31
C HIS A 221 3.49 -5.61 6.94
N HIS A 222 3.86 -6.89 6.91
CA HIS A 222 2.89 -7.96 6.69
C HIS A 222 1.82 -8.02 7.80
N GLN A 223 2.22 -7.80 9.07
CA GLN A 223 1.25 -7.65 10.17
C GLN A 223 0.28 -6.49 9.93
N CYS A 224 0.79 -5.32 9.49
CA CYS A 224 -0.08 -4.19 9.15
C CYS A 224 -1.04 -4.52 8.00
N LEU A 225 -0.58 -5.24 6.97
CA LEU A 225 -1.45 -5.66 5.87
C LEU A 225 -2.55 -6.60 6.37
N LEU A 226 -2.21 -7.64 7.13
CA LEU A 226 -3.17 -8.59 7.67
C LEU A 226 -4.21 -7.90 8.57
N GLY A 227 -3.77 -7.01 9.45
CA GLY A 227 -4.65 -6.25 10.33
C GLY A 227 -5.63 -5.32 9.59
N LEU A 228 -5.30 -4.88 8.38
CA LEU A 228 -6.18 -4.02 7.57
C LEU A 228 -7.02 -4.77 6.54
N ILE A 229 -6.57 -5.95 6.08
CA ILE A 229 -7.30 -6.80 5.13
C ILE A 229 -8.66 -7.22 5.69
N GLU A 230 -8.73 -7.54 7.00
CA GLU A 230 -10.00 -7.87 7.68
C GLU A 230 -11.06 -6.75 7.51
N HIS A 231 -10.62 -5.51 7.30
CA HIS A 231 -11.46 -4.33 7.14
C HIS A 231 -11.58 -3.85 5.69
N ASN A 232 -11.17 -4.64 4.69
CA ASN A 232 -11.17 -4.28 3.26
C ASN A 232 -10.50 -2.92 2.99
N THR A 233 -9.43 -2.61 3.72
CA THR A 233 -8.74 -1.32 3.60
C THR A 233 -7.24 -1.53 3.40
N ALA A 234 -6.60 -0.67 2.60
CA ALA A 234 -5.15 -0.66 2.43
C ALA A 234 -4.50 0.47 3.24
N LEU A 235 -3.22 0.32 3.58
CA LEU A 235 -2.49 1.30 4.41
C LEU A 235 -2.50 2.70 3.77
N GLY A 236 -2.14 2.82 2.48
CA GLY A 236 -2.24 4.09 1.76
C GLY A 236 -3.67 4.62 1.60
N ALA A 237 -4.70 3.76 1.65
CA ALA A 237 -6.09 4.18 1.52
C ALA A 237 -6.60 4.89 2.79
N LEU A 238 -6.05 4.54 3.96
CA LEU A 238 -6.35 5.25 5.22
C LEU A 238 -5.95 6.71 5.15
N ASN A 239 -4.76 7.00 4.61
CA ASN A 239 -4.27 8.36 4.40
C ASN A 239 -5.24 9.22 3.58
N TYR A 240 -5.84 8.65 2.53
CA TYR A 240 -6.88 9.34 1.75
C TYR A 240 -8.19 9.54 2.52
N ARG A 241 -8.62 8.54 3.31
CA ARG A 241 -9.84 8.64 4.15
C ARG A 241 -9.73 9.75 5.19
N ILE A 242 -8.59 9.88 5.86
CA ILE A 242 -8.36 10.88 6.92
C ILE A 242 -7.49 12.05 6.50
N SER A 243 -7.36 12.31 5.19
CA SER A 243 -6.59 13.43 4.66
C SER A 243 -7.06 14.76 5.25
N ARG A 244 -6.14 15.63 5.66
CA ARG A 244 -6.50 16.95 6.18
C ARG A 244 -6.95 17.91 5.08
N ALA A 245 -6.31 17.83 3.93
CA ALA A 245 -6.73 18.55 2.73
C ALA A 245 -7.55 17.61 1.85
N LEU A 246 -8.72 18.07 1.44
CA LEU A 246 -9.60 17.40 0.48
C LEU A 246 -9.46 18.08 -0.89
N PRO A 247 -9.87 17.40 -1.97
CA PRO A 247 -9.84 17.96 -3.32
C PRO A 247 -10.52 19.34 -3.46
N VAL A 248 -11.47 19.67 -2.57
CA VAL A 248 -12.25 20.92 -2.59
C VAL A 248 -11.58 22.10 -1.87
N ASN A 249 -10.66 21.85 -0.93
CA ASN A 249 -9.99 22.88 -0.12
C ASN A 249 -8.46 22.87 -0.23
N ALA A 250 -7.92 21.94 -1.01
CA ALA A 250 -6.49 21.80 -1.27
C ALA A 250 -5.88 23.08 -1.86
N ALA A 251 -5.06 23.78 -1.07
CA ALA A 251 -4.31 24.96 -1.54
C ALA A 251 -3.29 24.59 -2.63
N THR A 252 -2.66 23.42 -2.48
CA THR A 252 -1.87 22.77 -3.51
C THR A 252 -2.50 21.42 -3.82
N ALA A 253 -2.60 21.09 -5.09
CA ALA A 253 -3.34 19.90 -5.49
C ALA A 253 -2.57 18.57 -5.29
N SER A 254 -1.38 18.59 -4.69
CA SER A 254 -0.67 17.40 -4.17
C SER A 254 -0.93 17.12 -2.69
N SER A 255 -1.76 17.93 -2.02
CA SER A 255 -2.04 17.82 -0.58
C SER A 255 -3.04 16.72 -0.21
N TYR A 256 -3.82 16.21 -1.16
CA TYR A 256 -4.78 15.12 -0.90
C TYR A 256 -4.05 13.80 -0.60
N GLY A 257 -4.36 13.20 0.55
CA GLY A 257 -3.66 12.04 1.13
C GLY A 257 -2.68 12.41 2.24
N GLN A 258 -2.44 13.70 2.50
CA GLN A 258 -1.56 14.15 3.59
C GLN A 258 -2.33 14.29 4.90
N VAL A 259 -1.77 13.74 5.98
CA VAL A 259 -2.40 13.73 7.33
C VAL A 259 -1.59 14.57 8.31
N ALA A 260 -0.38 14.12 8.64
CA ALA A 260 0.50 14.81 9.60
C ALA A 260 1.39 15.86 8.92
N GLY A 261 2.00 15.48 7.80
CA GLY A 261 2.92 16.31 7.03
C GLY A 261 3.01 15.83 5.57
N PRO A 262 3.85 16.47 4.76
CA PRO A 262 4.03 16.08 3.37
C PRO A 262 4.58 14.66 3.30
N ASN A 263 3.83 13.76 2.67
CA ASN A 263 4.22 12.37 2.45
C ASN A 263 3.98 12.01 0.99
N ASP A 264 5.07 11.83 0.25
CA ASP A 264 5.05 11.56 -1.19
C ASP A 264 4.89 10.07 -1.50
N ASP A 265 4.98 9.22 -0.47
CA ASP A 265 4.91 7.77 -0.57
C ASP A 265 3.47 7.25 -0.45
N VAL A 266 2.47 8.10 -0.19
CA VAL A 266 1.08 7.66 0.06
C VAL A 266 0.53 6.79 -1.07
N GLN A 267 0.75 7.20 -2.32
CA GLN A 267 0.36 6.38 -3.48
C GLN A 267 1.21 5.12 -3.61
N CYS A 268 2.49 5.15 -3.23
CA CYS A 268 3.32 3.95 -3.20
C CYS A 268 2.82 2.95 -2.15
N LEU A 269 2.31 3.41 -0.99
CA LEU A 269 1.74 2.55 0.05
C LEU A 269 0.44 1.86 -0.39
N LEU A 270 -0.25 2.36 -1.42
CA LEU A 270 -1.38 1.65 -2.04
C LEU A 270 -0.95 0.37 -2.77
N SER A 271 0.33 0.26 -3.16
CA SER A 271 0.84 -0.92 -3.87
C SER A 271 0.87 -2.19 -3.02
N GLY A 272 0.79 -2.07 -1.70
CA GLY A 272 0.94 -3.19 -0.76
C GLY A 272 2.36 -3.80 -0.76
N LEU A 273 3.34 -3.13 -1.38
CA LEU A 273 4.74 -3.51 -1.30
C LEU A 273 5.36 -2.96 -0.02
N SER A 274 6.14 -3.79 0.67
CA SER A 274 6.90 -3.37 1.84
C SER A 274 7.99 -2.34 1.49
N PRO A 275 8.48 -1.58 2.47
CA PRO A 275 9.56 -0.62 2.25
C PRO A 275 10.81 -1.24 1.59
N ALA A 276 11.18 -2.44 2.03
CA ALA A 276 12.31 -3.18 1.46
C ALA A 276 12.07 -3.55 -0.01
N GLN A 277 10.85 -4.00 -0.37
CA GLN A 277 10.49 -4.32 -1.76
C GLN A 277 10.50 -3.06 -2.64
N GLN A 278 9.92 -1.96 -2.16
CA GLN A 278 9.95 -0.67 -2.88
C GLN A 278 11.39 -0.17 -3.10
N THR A 279 12.26 -0.40 -2.13
CA THR A 279 13.70 -0.07 -2.23
C THR A 279 14.37 -0.89 -3.33
N VAL A 280 14.14 -2.20 -3.39
CA VAL A 280 14.67 -3.07 -4.47
C VAL A 280 14.30 -2.56 -5.86
N LEU A 281 13.08 -2.01 -6.02
CA LEU A 281 12.63 -1.49 -7.31
C LEU A 281 13.19 -0.12 -7.67
N THR A 282 13.62 0.68 -6.69
CA THR A 282 14.04 2.08 -6.88
C THR A 282 15.54 2.31 -6.70
N ILE A 283 16.28 1.30 -6.23
CA ILE A 283 17.75 1.36 -6.16
C ILE A 283 18.33 1.74 -7.53
N GLY A 284 19.32 2.62 -7.51
CA GLY A 284 20.04 3.11 -8.70
C GLY A 284 20.76 2.00 -9.48
N PRO A 285 21.37 2.33 -10.62
CA PRO A 285 22.04 1.35 -11.46
C PRO A 285 23.19 0.67 -10.70
N VAL A 286 23.27 -0.63 -10.85
CA VAL A 286 24.32 -1.45 -10.27
C VAL A 286 25.65 -1.18 -10.98
N THR A 287 26.71 -0.92 -10.22
CA THR A 287 28.06 -0.64 -10.75
C THR A 287 29.06 -1.76 -10.49
N GLN A 288 28.78 -2.67 -9.53
CA GLN A 288 29.69 -3.74 -9.13
C GLN A 288 29.09 -5.13 -9.46
N PRO A 289 29.54 -5.77 -10.56
CA PRO A 289 28.96 -7.05 -11.00
C PRO A 289 29.06 -8.16 -9.95
N ALA A 290 30.23 -8.36 -9.34
CA ALA A 290 30.47 -9.46 -8.41
C ALA A 290 29.56 -9.39 -7.17
N GLU A 291 29.39 -8.20 -6.60
CA GLU A 291 28.49 -7.99 -5.46
C GLU A 291 27.04 -8.23 -5.85
N PHE A 292 26.62 -7.72 -7.01
CA PHE A 292 25.27 -7.89 -7.51
C PHE A 292 24.87 -9.34 -7.76
N TYR A 293 25.70 -10.11 -8.47
CA TYR A 293 25.38 -11.50 -8.74
C TYR A 293 25.37 -12.34 -7.46
N ARG A 294 26.26 -12.05 -6.51
CA ARG A 294 26.24 -12.68 -5.19
C ARG A 294 24.97 -12.35 -4.41
N GLU A 295 24.55 -11.08 -4.39
CA GLU A 295 23.41 -10.61 -3.60
C GLU A 295 22.05 -11.02 -4.19
N TYR A 296 21.87 -10.91 -5.51
CA TYR A 296 20.56 -11.12 -6.16
C TYR A 296 20.38 -12.52 -6.75
N TYR A 297 21.46 -13.21 -7.11
CA TYR A 297 21.42 -14.52 -7.77
C TYR A 297 22.13 -15.62 -6.97
N GLN A 298 22.78 -15.31 -5.83
CA GLN A 298 23.66 -16.23 -5.11
C GLN A 298 24.71 -16.87 -6.04
N TRP A 299 25.27 -16.04 -6.92
CA TRP A 299 26.19 -16.46 -7.98
C TRP A 299 27.58 -15.86 -7.74
N GLU A 300 28.56 -16.73 -7.53
CA GLU A 300 29.96 -16.33 -7.47
C GLU A 300 30.46 -16.12 -8.90
N LEU A 301 30.90 -14.89 -9.18
CA LEU A 301 31.33 -14.52 -10.52
C LEU A 301 32.58 -15.35 -10.91
N PRO A 302 32.53 -16.14 -11.99
CA PRO A 302 33.71 -16.87 -12.44
C PRO A 302 34.76 -15.92 -13.02
N PRO A 303 36.00 -16.41 -13.25
CA PRO A 303 37.10 -15.59 -13.77
C PRO A 303 36.83 -14.97 -15.15
N ASP A 304 35.91 -15.54 -15.92
CA ASP A 304 35.47 -15.04 -17.22
C ASP A 304 34.51 -13.84 -17.12
N GLY A 305 34.11 -13.47 -15.91
CA GLY A 305 33.24 -12.33 -15.62
C GLY A 305 31.78 -12.53 -16.00
N LYS A 306 31.36 -13.76 -16.34
CA LYS A 306 30.01 -14.03 -16.84
C LYS A 306 28.99 -14.24 -15.73
N GLY A 307 27.78 -13.75 -15.98
CA GLY A 307 26.62 -14.00 -15.12
C GLY A 307 26.08 -15.43 -15.30
N PRO A 308 24.94 -15.76 -14.65
CA PRO A 308 24.25 -17.03 -14.84
C PRO A 308 23.52 -17.07 -16.20
N GLU A 309 24.27 -17.03 -17.31
CA GLU A 309 23.75 -16.97 -18.68
C GLU A 309 23.21 -18.31 -19.16
N ARG A 310 23.68 -19.42 -18.59
CA ARG A 310 23.19 -20.77 -18.93
C ARG A 310 21.76 -20.93 -18.42
N ILE A 311 20.86 -21.40 -19.27
CA ILE A 311 19.41 -21.49 -18.97
C ILE A 311 19.15 -22.30 -17.69
N SER A 312 19.81 -23.45 -17.52
CA SER A 312 19.66 -24.27 -16.30
C SER A 312 20.02 -23.50 -15.02
N ASP A 313 21.09 -22.72 -15.07
CA ASP A 313 21.60 -21.97 -13.92
C ASP A 313 20.68 -20.78 -13.65
N PHE A 314 20.28 -20.06 -14.71
CA PHE A 314 19.33 -18.95 -14.61
C PHE A 314 18.00 -19.39 -13.99
N LEU A 315 17.39 -20.46 -14.51
CA LEU A 315 16.12 -21.00 -13.98
C LEU A 315 16.27 -21.43 -12.51
N HIS A 316 17.36 -22.11 -12.16
CA HIS A 316 17.62 -22.53 -10.78
C HIS A 316 17.79 -21.32 -9.83
N ARG A 317 18.56 -20.30 -10.23
CA ARG A 317 18.80 -19.11 -9.40
C ARG A 317 17.58 -18.21 -9.27
N THR A 318 16.79 -18.09 -10.34
CA THR A 318 15.59 -17.23 -10.33
C THR A 318 14.33 -17.94 -9.85
N GLN A 319 14.33 -19.28 -9.80
CA GLN A 319 13.18 -20.11 -9.44
C GLN A 319 11.97 -19.91 -10.37
N ILE A 320 12.19 -19.53 -11.63
CA ILE A 320 11.14 -19.53 -12.66
C ILE A 320 11.24 -20.82 -13.47
N ASP A 321 10.15 -21.22 -14.12
CA ASP A 321 10.16 -22.34 -15.05
C ASP A 321 10.47 -21.91 -16.50
N ALA A 322 10.62 -22.90 -17.39
CA ALA A 322 10.95 -22.64 -18.79
C ALA A 322 9.83 -21.90 -19.56
N MET A 323 8.57 -22.07 -19.17
CA MET A 323 7.42 -21.43 -19.81
C MET A 323 7.34 -19.95 -19.39
N GLN A 324 7.49 -19.68 -18.10
CA GLN A 324 7.64 -18.35 -17.52
C GLN A 324 8.83 -17.60 -18.13
N LEU A 325 9.94 -18.28 -18.42
CA LEU A 325 11.07 -17.68 -19.13
C LEU A 325 10.69 -17.27 -20.56
N GLN A 326 9.95 -18.09 -21.30
CA GLN A 326 9.47 -17.74 -22.65
C GLN A 326 8.48 -16.57 -22.62
N GLU A 327 7.61 -16.53 -21.61
CA GLU A 327 6.68 -15.42 -21.39
C GLU A 327 7.43 -14.12 -21.06
N LEU A 328 8.40 -14.17 -20.14
CA LEU A 328 9.23 -13.04 -19.74
C LEU A 328 10.00 -12.44 -20.92
N LEU A 329 10.51 -13.28 -21.82
CA LEU A 329 11.24 -12.84 -23.00
C LEU A 329 10.33 -12.51 -24.20
N ALA A 330 9.02 -12.75 -24.09
CA ALA A 330 8.03 -12.61 -25.16
C ALA A 330 8.44 -13.35 -26.44
N GLN A 331 8.82 -14.64 -26.31
CA GLN A 331 9.32 -15.46 -27.41
C GLN A 331 8.41 -16.66 -27.71
N GLN A 332 8.65 -17.29 -28.86
CA GLN A 332 7.93 -18.49 -29.31
C GLN A 332 6.40 -18.27 -29.35
N THR A 333 5.63 -19.00 -28.54
CA THR A 333 4.18 -18.89 -28.41
C THR A 333 3.73 -17.51 -27.86
N HIS A 334 4.60 -16.86 -27.08
CA HIS A 334 4.39 -15.56 -26.46
C HIS A 334 4.95 -14.39 -27.29
N GLN A 335 5.27 -14.60 -28.58
CA GLN A 335 5.69 -13.49 -29.43
C GLN A 335 4.56 -12.46 -29.58
N PRO A 336 4.83 -11.15 -29.41
CA PRO A 336 3.83 -10.10 -29.57
C PRO A 336 3.24 -10.09 -30.98
N ARG A 337 1.91 -10.11 -31.08
CA ARG A 337 1.18 -10.05 -32.35
C ARG A 337 0.47 -8.71 -32.46
N LEU A 338 0.75 -7.98 -33.53
CA LEU A 338 0.08 -6.72 -33.83
C LEU A 338 -1.36 -6.99 -34.29
N SER A 339 -2.29 -6.16 -33.82
CA SER A 339 -3.68 -6.14 -34.31
C SER A 339 -3.71 -6.03 -35.85
N PRO A 340 -4.51 -6.85 -36.55
CA PRO A 340 -4.68 -6.72 -38.00
C PRO A 340 -5.35 -5.39 -38.40
N ASN A 341 -5.96 -4.69 -37.45
CA ASN A 341 -6.63 -3.42 -37.65
C ASN A 341 -5.72 -2.21 -37.36
N CYS A 342 -4.44 -2.44 -37.04
CA CYS A 342 -3.45 -1.38 -36.85
C CYS A 342 -2.44 -1.38 -37.99
N GLN A 343 -2.44 -0.32 -38.82
CA GLN A 343 -1.49 -0.18 -39.94
C GLN A 343 -0.29 0.70 -39.60
N GLN A 344 -0.31 1.37 -38.45
CA GLN A 344 0.80 2.19 -37.95
C GLN A 344 1.93 1.29 -37.43
N ASP A 345 3.17 1.61 -37.81
CA ASP A 345 4.37 1.01 -37.24
C ASP A 345 4.60 1.60 -35.84
N ASN A 346 4.25 0.80 -34.83
CA ASN A 346 4.37 1.18 -33.43
C ASN A 346 5.57 0.51 -32.74
N GLY A 347 6.39 -0.27 -33.48
CA GLY A 347 7.46 -1.09 -32.93
C GLY A 347 6.99 -2.19 -31.94
N LEU A 348 7.93 -3.01 -31.47
CA LEU A 348 7.67 -4.01 -30.43
C LEU A 348 7.49 -3.31 -29.07
N THR A 349 6.23 -3.16 -28.66
CA THR A 349 5.83 -2.37 -27.48
C THR A 349 5.18 -3.19 -26.37
N TYR A 350 5.24 -4.52 -26.45
CA TYR A 350 4.51 -5.43 -25.57
C TYR A 350 5.36 -6.65 -25.17
N GLY A 351 5.19 -7.15 -23.95
CA GLY A 351 5.81 -8.40 -23.50
C GLY A 351 7.14 -8.23 -22.79
N ALA A 352 8.13 -7.64 -23.46
CA ALA A 352 9.53 -7.65 -23.04
C ALA A 352 10.21 -6.28 -23.19
N CYS A 353 9.45 -5.17 -23.18
CA CYS A 353 10.02 -3.85 -23.38
C CYS A 353 10.86 -3.37 -22.20
N TYR A 354 10.43 -3.64 -20.97
CA TYR A 354 11.14 -3.24 -19.76
C TYR A 354 12.49 -3.93 -19.63
N ILE A 355 12.53 -5.25 -19.86
CA ILE A 355 13.76 -6.02 -19.71
C ILE A 355 14.82 -5.65 -20.75
N ASN A 356 14.39 -5.25 -21.96
CA ASN A 356 15.28 -4.83 -23.03
C ASN A 356 15.65 -3.34 -22.95
N GLY A 357 14.81 -2.51 -22.33
CA GLY A 357 15.01 -1.06 -22.23
C GLY A 357 15.14 -0.44 -23.62
N GLN A 358 16.19 0.38 -23.82
CA GLN A 358 16.53 0.94 -25.13
C GLN A 358 17.56 0.10 -25.91
N ALA A 359 18.02 -1.02 -25.36
CA ALA A 359 19.13 -1.77 -25.93
C ALA A 359 18.66 -2.69 -27.08
N ASN A 360 19.45 -2.72 -28.16
CA ASN A 360 19.29 -3.59 -29.32
C ASN A 360 20.62 -4.31 -29.60
N PRO A 361 20.63 -5.61 -29.99
CA PRO A 361 19.47 -6.52 -30.19
C PRO A 361 18.78 -6.92 -28.87
N VAL A 362 17.54 -7.43 -28.96
CA VAL A 362 16.76 -7.89 -27.78
C VAL A 362 17.32 -9.20 -27.22
N ILE A 363 17.10 -9.45 -25.92
CA ILE A 363 17.50 -10.70 -25.25
C ILE A 363 16.87 -11.88 -25.99
N SER A 364 17.68 -12.89 -26.28
CA SER A 364 17.21 -14.10 -26.96
C SER A 364 17.73 -15.39 -26.34
N LEU A 365 17.11 -16.51 -26.72
CA LEU A 365 17.48 -17.84 -26.26
C LEU A 365 18.15 -18.62 -27.39
N ASN A 366 19.25 -19.28 -27.09
CA ASN A 366 19.67 -20.46 -27.86
C ASN A 366 19.33 -21.74 -27.06
N SER A 367 19.78 -22.91 -27.50
CA SER A 367 19.46 -24.19 -26.84
C SER A 367 20.00 -24.32 -25.40
N VAL A 368 20.98 -23.51 -24.99
CA VAL A 368 21.70 -23.67 -23.71
C VAL A 368 21.86 -22.36 -22.92
N HIS A 369 21.83 -21.20 -23.57
CA HIS A 369 22.22 -19.90 -23.03
C HIS A 369 21.23 -18.78 -23.41
N LEU A 370 21.15 -17.79 -22.51
CA LEU A 370 20.64 -16.45 -22.76
C LEU A 370 21.67 -15.66 -23.56
N LEU A 371 21.22 -14.99 -24.61
CA LEU A 371 22.03 -14.15 -25.49
C LEU A 371 21.74 -12.67 -25.26
N ASP A 372 22.70 -11.83 -25.64
CA ASP A 372 22.62 -10.36 -25.56
C ASP A 372 22.35 -9.83 -24.14
N VAL A 373 22.72 -10.57 -23.11
CA VAL A 373 22.54 -10.14 -21.72
C VAL A 373 23.65 -9.20 -21.25
N SER A 374 23.32 -8.35 -20.29
CA SER A 374 24.23 -7.40 -19.65
C SER A 374 23.88 -7.28 -18.16
N LEU A 375 24.75 -6.64 -17.37
CA LEU A 375 24.46 -6.39 -15.95
C LEU A 375 23.13 -5.65 -15.75
N GLU A 376 22.86 -4.62 -16.58
CA GLU A 376 21.60 -3.89 -16.52
C GLU A 376 20.40 -4.78 -16.90
N ARG A 377 20.55 -5.66 -17.90
CA ARG A 377 19.50 -6.60 -18.30
C ARG A 377 19.22 -7.63 -17.20
N PHE A 378 20.24 -8.16 -16.52
CA PHE A 378 20.04 -9.01 -15.36
C PHE A 378 19.37 -8.28 -14.18
N ASP A 379 19.67 -6.99 -13.97
CA ASP A 379 18.94 -6.19 -12.97
C ASP A 379 17.47 -6.01 -13.35
N ARG A 380 17.18 -5.70 -14.62
CA ARG A 380 15.78 -5.60 -15.09
C ARG A 380 15.05 -6.94 -15.00
N LEU A 381 15.69 -8.06 -15.36
CA LEU A 381 15.11 -9.39 -15.25
C LEU A 381 14.72 -9.71 -13.80
N GLN A 382 15.62 -9.52 -12.83
CA GLN A 382 15.29 -9.83 -11.44
C GLN A 382 14.18 -8.93 -10.88
N ARG A 383 14.14 -7.63 -11.25
CA ARG A 383 13.05 -6.72 -10.84
C ARG A 383 11.70 -7.13 -11.46
N MET A 384 11.68 -7.51 -12.73
CA MET A 384 10.46 -7.96 -13.40
C MET A 384 9.93 -9.27 -12.82
N ILE A 385 10.81 -10.26 -12.57
CA ILE A 385 10.44 -11.53 -11.92
C ILE A 385 9.84 -11.29 -10.53
N ARG A 386 10.44 -10.39 -9.75
CA ARG A 386 9.92 -10.02 -8.42
C ARG A 386 8.57 -9.32 -8.50
N LEU A 387 8.44 -8.34 -9.39
CA LEU A 387 7.18 -7.62 -9.59
C LEU A 387 6.05 -8.57 -10.00
N GLN A 388 6.32 -9.51 -10.91
CA GLN A 388 5.36 -10.53 -11.33
C GLN A 388 4.89 -11.36 -10.14
N ARG A 389 5.79 -11.81 -9.27
CA ARG A 389 5.43 -12.56 -8.06
C ARG A 389 4.63 -11.74 -7.05
N TRP A 390 4.93 -10.46 -6.89
CA TRP A 390 4.25 -9.63 -5.89
C TRP A 390 2.87 -9.16 -6.34
N PHE A 391 2.63 -8.99 -7.63
CA PHE A 391 1.36 -8.55 -8.19
C PHE A 391 0.50 -9.67 -8.78
N ASN A 392 1.11 -10.83 -9.07
CA ASN A 392 0.49 -11.95 -9.76
C ASN A 392 -0.19 -11.53 -11.08
N ILE A 393 0.53 -10.74 -11.90
CA ILE A 393 0.06 -10.27 -13.22
C ILE A 393 0.96 -10.92 -14.29
N PRO A 394 0.39 -11.47 -15.38
CA PRO A 394 1.18 -12.01 -16.49
C PRO A 394 2.24 -11.02 -16.99
N PHE A 395 3.42 -11.52 -17.35
CA PHE A 395 4.59 -10.69 -17.65
C PHE A 395 4.29 -9.63 -18.71
N ALA A 396 3.56 -9.99 -19.76
CA ALA A 396 3.31 -9.08 -20.86
C ALA A 396 2.36 -7.91 -20.49
N GLN A 397 1.39 -8.16 -19.62
CA GLN A 397 0.49 -7.12 -19.10
C GLN A 397 1.22 -6.23 -18.10
N LEU A 398 2.04 -6.82 -17.24
CA LEU A 398 2.85 -6.10 -16.26
C LEU A 398 3.91 -5.21 -16.94
N ASP A 399 4.56 -5.73 -17.98
CA ASP A 399 5.48 -4.98 -18.85
C ASP A 399 4.77 -3.76 -19.44
N THR A 400 3.59 -3.96 -20.02
CA THR A 400 2.77 -2.88 -20.62
C THR A 400 2.37 -1.82 -19.59
N LEU A 401 1.98 -2.24 -18.38
CA LEU A 401 1.62 -1.36 -17.26
C LEU A 401 2.79 -0.48 -16.83
N VAL A 402 3.94 -1.12 -16.54
CA VAL A 402 5.15 -0.47 -16.06
C VAL A 402 5.74 0.46 -17.13
N ILE A 403 5.80 0.02 -18.39
CA ILE A 403 6.30 0.81 -19.51
C ILE A 403 5.39 1.99 -19.81
N SER A 404 4.07 1.83 -19.74
CA SER A 404 3.15 2.95 -19.93
C SER A 404 3.34 4.03 -18.86
N ALA A 405 3.60 3.64 -17.61
CA ALA A 405 3.97 4.58 -16.56
C ALA A 405 5.28 5.31 -16.89
N MET A 406 6.34 4.59 -17.28
CA MET A 406 7.64 5.19 -17.64
C MET A 406 7.54 6.13 -18.84
N ARG A 407 6.77 5.77 -19.86
CA ARG A 407 6.54 6.61 -21.05
C ARG A 407 5.73 7.86 -20.71
N CYS A 408 4.81 7.80 -19.74
CA CYS A 408 4.07 8.95 -19.24
C CYS A 408 4.97 9.99 -18.54
N GLU A 409 6.17 9.59 -18.10
CA GLU A 409 7.20 10.53 -17.58
C GLU A 409 7.95 11.29 -18.70
N GLY A 410 7.87 10.81 -19.94
CA GLY A 410 8.53 11.42 -21.10
C GLY A 410 10.04 11.58 -20.92
N ALA A 411 10.56 12.77 -21.19
CA ALA A 411 11.99 13.08 -21.12
C ALA A 411 12.61 12.98 -19.71
N ALA A 412 11.78 12.84 -18.66
CA ALA A 412 12.26 12.66 -17.29
C ALA A 412 12.82 11.24 -17.04
N ASN A 413 12.37 10.24 -17.80
CA ASN A 413 12.79 8.85 -17.67
C ASN A 413 13.14 8.22 -19.03
N PRO A 414 14.15 8.76 -19.75
CA PRO A 414 14.49 8.26 -21.08
C PRO A 414 14.92 6.79 -21.02
N ALA A 415 15.67 6.40 -19.98
CA ALA A 415 16.21 5.05 -19.82
C ALA A 415 15.17 4.00 -19.41
N LEU A 416 13.88 4.34 -19.25
CA LEU A 416 12.81 3.42 -18.85
C LEU A 416 13.18 2.62 -17.58
N ARG A 417 13.59 3.33 -16.52
CA ARG A 417 13.98 2.75 -15.23
C ARG A 417 12.82 2.78 -14.25
N LEU A 418 12.72 1.75 -13.40
CA LEU A 418 11.77 1.75 -12.30
C LEU A 418 12.14 2.84 -11.31
N ASN A 419 11.16 3.66 -10.95
CA ASN A 419 11.37 4.79 -10.06
C ASN A 419 10.14 5.03 -9.17
N HIS A 420 10.15 6.13 -8.43
CA HIS A 420 9.05 6.52 -7.55
C HIS A 420 7.70 6.62 -8.28
N ASN A 421 7.67 7.18 -9.48
CA ASN A 421 6.44 7.30 -10.27
C ASN A 421 5.90 5.95 -10.72
N THR A 422 6.76 4.98 -11.03
CA THR A 422 6.29 3.62 -11.30
C THR A 422 5.61 3.00 -10.07
N LEU A 423 6.17 3.20 -8.87
CA LEU A 423 5.56 2.71 -7.62
C LEU A 423 4.21 3.39 -7.34
N ARG A 424 4.11 4.71 -7.57
CA ARG A 424 2.85 5.46 -7.46
C ARG A 424 1.80 4.90 -8.43
N ALA A 425 2.18 4.67 -9.69
CA ALA A 425 1.29 4.11 -10.70
C ALA A 425 0.81 2.70 -10.32
N LEU A 426 1.71 1.83 -9.87
CA LEU A 426 1.37 0.48 -9.38
C LEU A 426 0.42 0.52 -8.18
N GLY A 427 0.60 1.48 -7.28
CA GLY A 427 -0.28 1.65 -6.13
C GLY A 427 -1.68 2.13 -6.50
N VAL A 428 -1.79 3.18 -7.33
CA VAL A 428 -3.09 3.65 -7.83
C VAL A 428 -3.77 2.55 -8.65
N TYR A 429 -3.03 1.80 -9.47
CA TYR A 429 -3.54 0.64 -10.18
C TYR A 429 -4.13 -0.40 -9.21
N ARG A 430 -3.37 -0.83 -8.18
CA ARG A 430 -3.86 -1.84 -7.23
C ARG A 430 -5.13 -1.38 -6.52
N PHE A 431 -5.17 -0.12 -6.11
CA PHE A 431 -6.36 0.49 -5.51
C PHE A 431 -7.57 0.46 -6.46
N LEU A 432 -7.41 0.91 -7.71
CA LEU A 432 -8.51 0.92 -8.69
C LEU A 432 -8.91 -0.49 -9.14
N ASN A 433 -7.98 -1.43 -9.21
CA ASN A 433 -8.29 -2.84 -9.50
C ASN A 433 -9.17 -3.43 -8.40
N GLN A 434 -8.80 -3.24 -7.13
CA GLN A 434 -9.56 -3.76 -5.99
C GLN A 434 -10.97 -3.14 -5.85
N HIS A 435 -11.12 -1.84 -6.10
CA HIS A 435 -12.39 -1.15 -5.92
C HIS A 435 -13.30 -1.09 -7.15
N TYR A 436 -12.73 -1.20 -8.36
CA TYR A 436 -13.46 -1.01 -9.62
C TYR A 436 -13.21 -2.10 -10.68
N GLY A 437 -12.38 -3.11 -10.39
CA GLY A 437 -12.07 -4.19 -11.35
C GLY A 437 -11.33 -3.72 -12.60
N LEU A 438 -10.54 -2.64 -12.49
CA LEU A 438 -9.77 -2.07 -13.60
C LEU A 438 -8.56 -2.96 -13.93
N HIS A 439 -8.49 -3.46 -15.17
CA HIS A 439 -7.42 -4.37 -15.60
C HIS A 439 -6.11 -3.63 -15.89
N ALA A 440 -4.98 -4.34 -15.85
CA ALA A 440 -3.64 -3.75 -16.02
C ALA A 440 -3.47 -3.03 -17.35
N GLU A 441 -3.92 -3.64 -18.46
CA GLU A 441 -3.86 -3.04 -19.80
C GLU A 441 -4.78 -1.82 -19.94
N GLU A 442 -5.95 -1.84 -19.29
CA GLU A 442 -6.85 -0.69 -19.27
C GLU A 442 -6.22 0.50 -18.54
N PHE A 443 -5.62 0.26 -17.36
CA PHE A 443 -4.92 1.29 -16.62
C PHE A 443 -3.67 1.80 -17.37
N ALA A 444 -2.94 0.92 -18.05
CA ALA A 444 -1.82 1.29 -18.92
C ALA A 444 -2.28 2.24 -20.05
N ALA A 445 -3.44 1.96 -20.65
CA ALA A 445 -4.06 2.82 -21.66
C ALA A 445 -4.52 4.17 -21.09
N LEU A 446 -4.83 4.27 -19.79
CA LEU A 446 -5.07 5.55 -19.14
C LEU A 446 -3.79 6.39 -19.06
N LEU A 447 -2.64 5.77 -18.80
CA LEU A 447 -1.35 6.47 -18.64
C LEU A 447 -0.71 6.89 -19.97
N HIS A 448 -0.81 6.05 -21.01
CA HIS A 448 -0.13 6.29 -22.28
C HIS A 448 -1.06 5.99 -23.48
N GLN A 449 -0.70 5.00 -24.30
CA GLN A 449 -1.39 4.60 -25.51
C GLN A 449 -2.09 3.27 -25.29
N LEU A 450 -3.19 3.07 -26.01
CA LEU A 450 -3.96 1.84 -25.97
C LEU A 450 -3.13 0.66 -26.54
N PRO A 451 -3.02 -0.47 -25.83
CA PRO A 451 -2.31 -1.65 -26.33
C PRO A 451 -2.95 -2.21 -27.62
N VAL A 452 -2.15 -2.25 -28.69
CA VAL A 452 -2.50 -2.83 -30.00
C VAL A 452 -1.87 -4.20 -30.24
N HIS A 453 -1.07 -4.68 -29.28
CA HIS A 453 -0.43 -5.99 -29.31
C HIS A 453 -1.02 -6.91 -28.25
N ALA A 454 -0.92 -8.21 -28.47
CA ALA A 454 -1.24 -9.25 -27.50
C ALA A 454 -0.38 -10.51 -27.72
N THR A 455 -0.40 -11.42 -26.75
CA THR A 455 0.31 -12.72 -26.78
C THR A 455 -0.66 -13.90 -26.74
N GLU A 456 -0.18 -15.10 -27.09
CA GLU A 456 -0.90 -16.38 -26.90
C GLU A 456 -2.29 -16.50 -27.54
N GLY A 457 -2.56 -15.73 -28.61
CA GLY A 457 -3.87 -15.75 -29.26
C GLY A 457 -4.95 -14.94 -28.54
N ARG A 458 -4.60 -14.19 -27.49
CA ARG A 458 -5.48 -13.14 -26.94
C ARG A 458 -5.69 -12.03 -27.97
N VAL A 459 -6.87 -11.43 -27.93
CA VAL A 459 -7.19 -10.25 -28.74
C VAL A 459 -6.59 -9.00 -28.05
N PRO A 460 -5.88 -8.09 -28.75
CA PRO A 460 -5.38 -6.85 -28.16
C PRO A 460 -6.48 -5.97 -27.58
N LEU A 461 -6.17 -5.16 -26.56
CA LEU A 461 -7.17 -4.30 -25.90
C LEU A 461 -7.87 -3.35 -26.89
N PHE A 462 -7.15 -2.83 -27.89
CA PHE A 462 -7.75 -2.05 -28.97
C PHE A 462 -8.90 -2.79 -29.68
N ASP A 463 -8.67 -4.04 -30.09
CA ASP A 463 -9.68 -4.83 -30.77
C ASP A 463 -10.78 -5.30 -29.83
N GLN A 464 -10.47 -5.59 -28.56
CA GLN A 464 -11.51 -5.91 -27.56
C GLN A 464 -12.53 -4.78 -27.40
N VAL A 465 -12.06 -3.52 -27.46
CA VAL A 465 -12.91 -2.34 -27.27
C VAL A 465 -13.63 -1.93 -28.54
N PHE A 466 -12.93 -1.82 -29.66
CA PHE A 466 -13.50 -1.24 -30.89
C PHE A 466 -13.92 -2.27 -31.93
N ASN A 467 -13.38 -3.48 -31.87
CA ASN A 467 -13.61 -4.55 -32.84
C ASN A 467 -14.07 -5.86 -32.17
N PRO A 468 -15.08 -5.83 -31.27
CA PRO A 468 -15.51 -7.03 -30.56
C PRO A 468 -16.11 -8.06 -31.53
N ILE A 469 -15.90 -9.34 -31.20
CA ILE A 469 -16.42 -10.47 -31.99
C ILE A 469 -17.95 -10.38 -32.05
N GLY A 470 -18.51 -10.44 -33.25
CA GLY A 470 -19.96 -10.35 -33.47
C GLY A 470 -20.52 -8.92 -33.59
N SER A 471 -19.65 -7.89 -33.66
CA SER A 471 -20.08 -6.53 -34.02
C SER A 471 -20.72 -6.51 -35.42
N ALA A 472 -21.85 -5.83 -35.56
CA ALA A 472 -22.50 -5.60 -36.86
C ALA A 472 -21.75 -4.54 -37.71
N LEU A 473 -20.91 -3.73 -37.08
CA LEU A 473 -20.10 -2.72 -37.76
C LEU A 473 -18.82 -3.35 -38.33
N PRO A 474 -18.32 -2.86 -39.48
CA PRO A 474 -16.98 -3.21 -39.94
C PRO A 474 -15.92 -2.82 -38.90
N PRO A 475 -14.72 -3.42 -38.92
CA PRO A 475 -13.69 -3.12 -37.94
C PRO A 475 -13.14 -1.70 -38.12
N LEU A 476 -12.94 -0.99 -37.01
CA LEU A 476 -12.22 0.27 -36.94
C LEU A 476 -10.74 0.03 -37.20
N LYS A 477 -10.21 0.65 -38.26
CA LYS A 477 -8.79 0.57 -38.64
C LYS A 477 -8.04 1.84 -38.25
N LEU A 478 -6.84 1.68 -37.68
CA LEU A 478 -5.89 2.75 -37.40
C LEU A 478 -4.99 3.00 -38.62
N ASP A 479 -5.54 3.66 -39.63
CA ASP A 479 -4.92 3.93 -40.94
C ASP A 479 -4.65 5.44 -41.17
N ALA A 480 -4.81 6.26 -40.12
CA ALA A 480 -4.71 7.72 -40.18
C ALA A 480 -5.69 8.42 -41.15
N GLY A 481 -6.77 7.75 -41.58
CA GLY A 481 -7.85 8.38 -42.33
C GLY A 481 -8.73 9.31 -41.48
N ASP A 482 -9.55 10.14 -42.11
CA ASP A 482 -10.45 11.09 -41.44
C ASP A 482 -11.56 10.39 -40.63
N PHE A 483 -12.09 11.09 -39.63
CA PHE A 483 -13.27 10.64 -38.86
C PHE A 483 -14.56 10.87 -39.66
N ASP A 484 -14.90 9.90 -40.50
CA ASP A 484 -16.18 9.83 -41.20
C ASP A 484 -17.35 9.39 -40.28
N ALA A 485 -18.56 9.37 -40.83
CA ALA A 485 -19.76 8.99 -40.08
C ALA A 485 -19.69 7.57 -39.53
N LEU A 486 -19.04 6.66 -40.27
CA LEU A 486 -18.83 5.27 -39.85
C LEU A 486 -17.87 5.20 -38.65
N THR A 487 -16.76 5.94 -38.69
CA THR A 487 -15.81 6.04 -37.57
C THR A 487 -16.51 6.54 -36.31
N ARG A 488 -17.40 7.52 -36.42
CA ARG A 488 -18.19 8.01 -35.27
C ARG A 488 -19.09 6.93 -34.70
N GLN A 489 -19.77 6.15 -35.54
CA GLN A 489 -20.58 5.01 -35.08
C GLN A 489 -19.74 3.93 -34.38
N GLN A 490 -18.57 3.60 -34.92
CA GLN A 490 -17.64 2.65 -34.32
C GLN A 490 -17.12 3.15 -32.96
N LEU A 491 -16.75 4.44 -32.85
CA LEU A 491 -16.33 5.05 -31.60
C LEU A 491 -17.46 5.08 -30.57
N CYS A 492 -18.69 5.40 -30.98
CA CYS A 492 -19.87 5.33 -30.12
C CYS A 492 -20.09 3.90 -29.57
N ALA A 493 -20.03 2.88 -30.44
CA ALA A 493 -20.20 1.50 -30.05
C ALA A 493 -19.11 1.05 -29.05
N GLY A 494 -17.83 1.29 -29.36
CA GLY A 494 -16.72 0.84 -28.52
C GLY A 494 -16.58 1.59 -27.19
N LEU A 495 -16.86 2.90 -27.18
CA LEU A 495 -16.78 3.72 -25.96
C LEU A 495 -18.08 3.72 -25.15
N SER A 496 -19.15 3.08 -25.66
CA SER A 496 -20.49 3.12 -25.08
C SER A 496 -21.04 4.56 -24.96
N LEU A 497 -20.87 5.35 -26.02
CA LEU A 497 -21.30 6.74 -26.12
C LEU A 497 -22.38 6.93 -27.21
N GLN A 498 -23.03 8.09 -27.19
CA GLN A 498 -23.92 8.53 -28.26
C GLN A 498 -23.21 9.58 -29.13
N ASP A 499 -23.71 9.85 -30.35
CA ASP A 499 -23.18 10.92 -31.20
C ASP A 499 -23.92 12.24 -30.92
N THR A 500 -23.73 12.78 -29.71
CA THR A 500 -24.36 14.04 -29.27
C THR A 500 -23.32 15.08 -28.84
N GLU A 501 -23.73 16.36 -28.81
CA GLU A 501 -22.88 17.48 -28.36
C GLU A 501 -22.32 17.30 -26.94
N ASP A 502 -23.01 16.53 -26.09
CA ASP A 502 -22.61 16.28 -24.70
C ASP A 502 -21.78 15.01 -24.48
N SER A 503 -21.57 14.21 -25.53
CA SER A 503 -20.86 12.93 -25.44
C SER A 503 -19.71 12.84 -26.44
N LEU A 504 -19.85 12.11 -27.55
CA LEU A 504 -18.74 11.90 -28.49
C LEU A 504 -18.26 13.21 -29.14
N GLN A 505 -19.16 14.11 -29.53
CA GLN A 505 -18.79 15.36 -30.22
C GLN A 505 -18.00 16.29 -29.30
N ARG A 506 -18.30 16.29 -28.00
CA ARG A 506 -17.49 16.98 -26.96
C ARG A 506 -16.07 16.44 -26.88
N LEU A 507 -15.92 15.12 -27.02
CA LEU A 507 -14.59 14.51 -27.04
C LEU A 507 -13.79 14.94 -28.28
N ILE A 508 -14.45 14.94 -29.44
CA ILE A 508 -13.84 15.24 -30.73
C ILE A 508 -13.52 16.74 -30.89
N ARG A 509 -14.33 17.65 -30.34
CA ARG A 509 -14.19 19.12 -30.50
C ARG A 509 -12.80 19.67 -30.15
N ASN A 510 -12.07 18.98 -29.28
CA ASN A 510 -10.70 19.36 -28.90
C ASN A 510 -9.65 19.03 -29.97
N HIS A 511 -10.05 18.36 -31.06
CA HIS A 511 -9.22 17.99 -32.20
C HIS A 511 -9.83 18.59 -33.47
N PRO A 512 -9.28 19.70 -34.03
CA PRO A 512 -9.88 20.42 -35.15
C PRO A 512 -9.95 19.59 -36.46
N SER A 513 -9.08 18.60 -36.61
CA SER A 513 -9.05 17.63 -37.73
C SER A 513 -8.71 16.23 -37.21
N PRO A 514 -9.66 15.50 -36.63
CA PRO A 514 -9.40 14.21 -36.00
C PRO A 514 -9.17 13.11 -37.06
N VAL A 515 -8.05 12.42 -36.95
CA VAL A 515 -7.65 11.29 -37.81
C VAL A 515 -7.53 10.00 -37.01
N ARG A 516 -7.73 8.84 -37.67
CA ARG A 516 -7.69 7.47 -37.10
C ARG A 516 -6.28 7.03 -36.72
N THR A 517 -5.67 7.78 -35.81
CA THR A 517 -4.34 7.54 -35.23
C THR A 517 -4.46 6.93 -33.84
N LEU A 518 -3.46 6.12 -33.46
CA LEU A 518 -3.43 5.50 -32.14
C LEU A 518 -3.46 6.55 -31.03
N ALA A 519 -2.74 7.67 -31.19
CA ALA A 519 -2.70 8.74 -30.22
C ALA A 519 -4.08 9.38 -29.95
N ILE A 520 -4.82 9.73 -31.01
CA ILE A 520 -6.15 10.36 -30.87
C ILE A 520 -7.14 9.35 -30.27
N VAL A 521 -7.19 8.12 -30.79
CA VAL A 521 -8.10 7.07 -30.27
C VAL A 521 -7.78 6.75 -28.80
N SER A 522 -6.51 6.73 -28.40
CA SER A 522 -6.12 6.55 -26.99
C SER A 522 -6.61 7.69 -26.10
N THR A 523 -6.54 8.93 -26.54
CA THR A 523 -7.07 10.09 -25.80
C THR A 523 -8.59 10.05 -25.65
N LEU A 524 -9.32 9.64 -26.69
CA LEU A 524 -10.77 9.45 -26.63
C LEU A 524 -11.14 8.31 -25.68
N TYR A 525 -10.44 7.16 -25.79
CA TYR A 525 -10.59 6.02 -24.89
C TYR A 525 -10.36 6.43 -23.43
N ARG A 526 -9.24 7.11 -23.12
CA ARG A 526 -8.91 7.55 -21.76
C ARG A 526 -10.01 8.40 -21.15
N ARG A 527 -10.47 9.44 -21.86
CA ARG A 527 -11.52 10.35 -21.38
C ARG A 527 -12.84 9.62 -21.13
N ALA A 528 -13.27 8.79 -22.07
CA ALA A 528 -14.50 8.01 -21.93
C ALA A 528 -14.38 6.95 -20.81
N ARG A 529 -13.25 6.24 -20.73
CA ARG A 529 -13.01 5.18 -19.75
C ARG A 529 -12.90 5.71 -18.33
N ILE A 530 -12.24 6.86 -18.11
CA ILE A 530 -12.18 7.53 -16.80
C ILE A 530 -13.57 7.97 -16.34
N ALA A 531 -14.36 8.60 -17.22
CA ALA A 531 -15.74 8.97 -16.87
C ALA A 531 -16.58 7.73 -16.48
N ARG A 532 -16.49 6.67 -17.29
CA ARG A 532 -17.19 5.40 -17.03
C ARG A 532 -16.73 4.70 -15.76
N LEU A 533 -15.42 4.75 -15.44
CA LEU A 533 -14.85 4.13 -14.24
C LEU A 533 -15.53 4.64 -12.97
N PHE A 534 -15.85 5.93 -12.93
CA PHE A 534 -16.49 6.58 -11.79
C PHE A 534 -18.02 6.73 -11.91
N GLY A 535 -18.63 6.09 -12.93
CA GLY A 535 -20.08 6.13 -13.15
C GLY A 535 -20.61 7.50 -13.59
N LEU A 536 -19.78 8.32 -14.24
CA LEU A 536 -20.12 9.65 -14.72
C LEU A 536 -20.30 9.66 -16.25
N SER A 537 -21.14 10.56 -16.77
CA SER A 537 -21.13 10.89 -18.20
C SER A 537 -19.90 11.72 -18.55
N VAL A 538 -19.53 11.77 -19.84
CA VAL A 538 -18.38 12.58 -20.30
C VAL A 538 -18.53 14.05 -19.90
N MET A 539 -19.71 14.63 -20.14
CA MET A 539 -20.02 16.01 -19.74
C MET A 539 -19.93 16.18 -18.22
N ALA A 540 -20.55 15.31 -17.42
CA ALA A 540 -20.50 15.41 -15.96
C ALA A 540 -19.07 15.28 -15.40
N CYS A 541 -18.25 14.42 -16.00
CA CYS A 541 -16.85 14.26 -15.62
C CYS A 541 -16.04 15.55 -15.90
N GLU A 542 -16.20 16.14 -17.08
CA GLU A 542 -15.52 17.40 -17.42
C GLU A 542 -15.98 18.56 -16.55
N GLU A 543 -17.29 18.68 -16.31
CA GLU A 543 -17.84 19.71 -15.44
C GLU A 543 -17.39 19.55 -13.99
N LEU A 544 -17.36 18.33 -13.46
CA LEU A 544 -16.84 18.06 -12.13
C LEU A 544 -15.35 18.43 -12.01
N LEU A 545 -14.56 18.13 -13.04
CA LEU A 545 -13.15 18.56 -13.07
C LEU A 545 -13.01 20.08 -13.09
N LEU A 546 -13.84 20.79 -13.87
CA LEU A 546 -13.85 22.26 -13.86
C LEU A 546 -14.18 22.83 -12.47
N LEU A 547 -15.06 22.16 -11.71
CA LEU A 547 -15.39 22.53 -10.33
C LEU A 547 -14.21 22.30 -9.38
N LEU A 548 -13.50 21.18 -9.52
CA LEU A 548 -12.34 20.83 -8.68
C LEU A 548 -11.07 21.63 -9.06
N GLY A 549 -10.93 22.07 -10.31
CA GLY A 549 -9.72 22.75 -10.80
C GLY A 549 -9.84 23.21 -12.26
N LYS A 550 -9.76 24.52 -12.49
CA LYS A 550 -10.27 25.15 -13.74
C LYS A 550 -9.46 24.90 -15.02
N THR A 551 -8.22 24.41 -14.99
CA THR A 551 -7.42 24.22 -16.23
C THR A 551 -6.42 23.06 -16.24
N ALA A 552 -5.81 22.70 -15.11
CA ALA A 552 -4.75 21.68 -15.07
C ALA A 552 -5.28 20.26 -15.36
N TYR A 553 -6.47 19.92 -14.86
CA TYR A 553 -7.03 18.57 -15.03
C TYR A 553 -7.41 18.25 -16.48
N HIS A 554 -7.95 19.21 -17.23
CA HIS A 554 -8.24 19.03 -18.64
C HIS A 554 -6.98 18.71 -19.45
N ARG A 555 -5.85 19.32 -19.10
CA ARG A 555 -4.57 19.01 -19.75
C ARG A 555 -4.15 17.57 -19.48
N GLN A 556 -4.30 17.08 -18.25
CA GLN A 556 -3.96 15.70 -17.88
C GLN A 556 -4.82 14.65 -18.57
N LEU A 557 -6.11 14.94 -18.84
CA LEU A 557 -6.97 14.05 -19.60
C LEU A 557 -6.55 13.92 -21.07
N LEU A 558 -6.11 15.03 -21.67
CA LEU A 558 -5.68 15.06 -23.08
C LEU A 558 -4.28 14.44 -23.23
N ASN A 559 -3.32 14.93 -22.45
CA ASN A 559 -1.91 14.55 -22.48
C ASN A 559 -1.45 14.29 -21.04
N PRO A 560 -1.52 13.04 -20.56
CA PRO A 560 -1.16 12.70 -19.21
C PRO A 560 0.36 12.83 -19.02
N THR A 561 0.74 13.36 -17.87
CA THR A 561 2.13 13.46 -17.43
C THR A 561 2.23 12.95 -16.00
N LEU A 562 3.38 12.42 -15.59
CA LEU A 562 3.70 12.16 -14.19
C LEU A 562 4.68 13.21 -13.67
N ARG A 563 4.46 13.69 -12.44
CA ARG A 563 5.25 14.77 -11.85
C ARG A 563 6.68 14.33 -11.49
N GLN A 564 7.65 15.23 -11.51
CA GLN A 564 9.04 14.91 -11.15
C GLN A 564 9.31 15.12 -9.66
N ARG A 565 8.75 16.20 -9.11
CA ARG A 565 8.84 16.57 -7.69
C ARG A 565 7.45 16.59 -7.09
N ALA A 566 7.35 16.43 -5.77
CA ALA A 566 6.06 16.45 -5.09
C ALA A 566 5.35 17.80 -5.09
N GLN A 567 6.11 18.90 -5.22
CA GLN A 567 5.56 20.25 -5.31
C GLN A 567 5.12 20.66 -6.73
N ASP A 568 5.37 19.81 -7.73
CA ASP A 568 4.96 20.04 -9.11
C ASP A 568 3.42 19.98 -9.24
N PRO A 569 2.86 20.55 -10.33
CA PRO A 569 1.41 20.55 -10.55
C PRO A 569 0.84 19.14 -10.67
N VAL A 570 -0.48 19.03 -10.50
CA VAL A 570 -1.24 17.78 -10.56
C VAL A 570 -0.88 16.95 -11.79
N ASP A 571 -0.56 15.69 -11.55
CA ASP A 571 -0.44 14.66 -12.56
C ASP A 571 -1.72 13.81 -12.72
N LEU A 572 -1.70 12.89 -13.68
CA LEU A 572 -2.84 12.02 -13.94
C LEU A 572 -3.20 11.15 -12.72
N LEU A 573 -2.22 10.67 -11.95
CA LEU A 573 -2.47 9.79 -10.80
C LEU A 573 -3.23 10.52 -9.69
N ASP A 574 -2.80 11.75 -9.39
CA ASP A 574 -3.50 12.62 -8.48
C ASP A 574 -4.92 12.91 -8.98
N LEU A 575 -5.10 13.23 -10.28
CA LEU A 575 -6.42 13.44 -10.88
C LEU A 575 -7.36 12.26 -10.65
N LEU A 576 -6.88 11.02 -10.84
CA LEU A 576 -7.69 9.81 -10.62
C LEU A 576 -8.15 9.70 -9.16
N MET A 577 -7.27 10.01 -8.20
CA MET A 577 -7.63 10.00 -6.78
C MET A 577 -8.61 11.12 -6.41
N HIS A 578 -8.44 12.33 -6.97
CA HIS A 578 -9.38 13.44 -6.75
C HIS A 578 -10.77 13.13 -7.36
N LEU A 579 -10.82 12.54 -8.55
CA LEU A 579 -12.07 12.11 -9.19
C LEU A 579 -12.74 10.97 -8.44
N GLU A 580 -11.99 10.00 -7.93
CA GLU A 580 -12.54 8.95 -7.06
C GLU A 580 -13.28 9.60 -5.89
N TRP A 581 -12.60 10.47 -5.15
CA TRP A 581 -13.17 11.16 -3.99
C TRP A 581 -14.41 11.95 -4.38
N ALA A 582 -14.34 12.75 -5.46
CA ALA A 582 -15.43 13.60 -5.87
C ALA A 582 -16.64 12.80 -6.37
N SER A 583 -16.41 11.70 -7.09
CA SER A 583 -17.48 10.81 -7.54
C SER A 583 -18.18 10.10 -6.38
N ARG A 584 -17.43 9.73 -5.33
CA ARG A 584 -17.97 9.12 -4.12
C ARG A 584 -18.76 10.13 -3.29
N TRP A 585 -18.23 11.35 -3.14
CA TRP A 585 -18.93 12.47 -2.52
C TRP A 585 -20.25 12.79 -3.23
N LEU A 586 -20.24 12.92 -4.57
CA LEU A 586 -21.45 13.13 -5.36
C LEU A 586 -22.49 12.03 -5.15
N ARG A 587 -22.08 10.76 -5.21
CA ARG A 587 -22.97 9.61 -5.00
C ARG A 587 -23.59 9.60 -3.60
N GLY A 588 -22.81 9.95 -2.57
CA GLY A 588 -23.28 10.04 -1.19
C GLY A 588 -24.36 11.11 -0.95
N HIS A 589 -24.41 12.16 -1.78
CA HIS A 589 -25.37 13.26 -1.66
C HIS A 589 -26.43 13.30 -2.78
N GLY A 590 -26.71 12.17 -3.43
CA GLY A 590 -27.80 12.04 -4.40
C GLY A 590 -27.45 12.43 -5.84
N GLY A 591 -26.17 12.53 -6.18
CA GLY A 591 -25.65 12.46 -7.55
C GLY A 591 -25.99 13.61 -8.50
N ASN A 592 -26.63 14.69 -8.03
CA ASN A 592 -27.12 15.74 -8.93
C ASN A 592 -26.08 16.86 -9.12
N LEU A 593 -25.26 16.74 -10.16
CA LEU A 593 -24.29 17.78 -10.54
C LEU A 593 -24.97 19.11 -10.94
N ALA A 594 -26.15 19.05 -11.57
CA ALA A 594 -26.91 20.26 -11.92
C ALA A 594 -27.33 21.03 -10.66
N LEU A 595 -27.70 20.33 -9.58
CA LEU A 595 -27.98 20.97 -8.28
C LEU A 595 -26.75 21.70 -7.73
N LEU A 596 -25.57 21.08 -7.78
CA LEU A 596 -24.33 21.73 -7.34
C LEU A 596 -23.99 22.97 -8.18
N ARG A 597 -24.20 22.89 -9.50
CA ARG A 597 -23.98 24.01 -10.41
C ARG A 597 -24.95 25.16 -10.16
N HIS A 598 -26.23 24.85 -9.87
CA HIS A 598 -27.23 25.81 -9.41
C HIS A 598 -26.82 26.45 -8.08
N GLN A 599 -26.45 25.65 -7.09
CA GLN A 599 -25.96 26.11 -5.78
C GLN A 599 -24.73 27.02 -5.90
N LEU A 600 -23.84 26.76 -6.88
CA LEU A 600 -22.65 27.57 -7.15
C LEU A 600 -22.88 28.73 -8.13
N LEU A 601 -24.14 28.99 -8.51
CA LEU A 601 -24.52 30.07 -9.42
C LEU A 601 -23.82 30.01 -10.79
N LEU A 602 -23.52 28.79 -11.24
CA LEU A 602 -22.93 28.53 -12.56
C LEU A 602 -24.00 28.44 -13.66
N GLU A 603 -25.25 28.22 -13.27
CA GLU A 603 -26.41 28.20 -14.15
C GLU A 603 -27.22 29.50 -13.98
N PRO A 604 -27.91 29.96 -15.05
CA PRO A 604 -28.74 31.16 -14.96
C PRO A 604 -29.86 30.93 -13.96
N ILE A 605 -29.90 31.78 -12.93
CA ILE A 605 -30.86 31.62 -11.85
C ILE A 605 -32.26 32.02 -12.33
N GLY A 606 -33.21 31.09 -12.29
CA GLY A 606 -34.56 31.27 -12.81
C GLY A 606 -35.54 31.98 -11.86
N HIS A 607 -36.36 32.87 -12.44
CA HIS A 607 -37.68 33.39 -12.02
C HIS A 607 -37.85 34.22 -10.73
N ASP A 608 -36.86 34.37 -9.85
CA ASP A 608 -37.04 35.29 -8.71
C ASP A 608 -36.95 36.77 -9.17
N PRO A 609 -38.01 37.59 -8.98
CA PRO A 609 -38.05 38.97 -9.44
C PRO A 609 -37.05 39.88 -8.71
N VAL A 610 -36.62 39.54 -7.48
CA VAL A 610 -35.61 40.28 -6.72
C VAL A 610 -34.23 39.98 -7.28
N VAL A 611 -33.92 38.70 -7.55
CA VAL A 611 -32.63 38.30 -8.14
C VAL A 611 -32.48 38.80 -9.58
N ALA A 612 -33.57 38.77 -10.35
CA ALA A 612 -33.60 39.36 -11.68
C ALA A 612 -33.33 40.87 -11.65
N ARG A 613 -33.92 41.60 -10.68
CA ARG A 613 -33.65 43.03 -10.47
C ARG A 613 -32.20 43.29 -10.05
N LEU A 614 -31.66 42.55 -9.08
CA LEU A 614 -30.26 42.67 -8.66
C LEU A 614 -29.29 42.44 -9.82
N THR A 615 -29.52 41.37 -10.59
CA THR A 615 -28.68 41.03 -11.74
C THR A 615 -28.79 42.09 -12.83
N HIS A 616 -30.00 42.59 -13.10
CA HIS A 616 -30.22 43.67 -14.06
C HIS A 616 -29.50 44.95 -13.64
N THR A 617 -29.69 45.43 -12.41
CA THR A 617 -29.03 46.63 -11.88
C THR A 617 -27.50 46.52 -11.93
N PHE A 618 -26.96 45.33 -11.59
CA PHE A 618 -25.52 45.08 -11.67
C PHE A 618 -24.99 45.09 -13.12
N LEU A 619 -25.76 44.61 -14.09
CA LEU A 619 -25.39 44.57 -15.50
C LEU A 619 -25.57 45.92 -16.19
N SER A 620 -26.55 46.74 -15.77
CA SER A 620 -26.80 48.07 -16.32
C SER A 620 -25.79 49.13 -15.86
N HIS A 621 -25.05 48.88 -14.78
CA HIS A 621 -24.02 49.80 -14.30
C HIS A 621 -22.79 49.79 -15.23
N PRO A 622 -22.32 50.95 -15.73
CA PRO A 622 -21.14 51.01 -16.59
C PRO A 622 -19.89 50.52 -15.84
N LYS A 623 -19.12 49.65 -16.48
CA LYS A 623 -17.85 49.12 -15.95
C LYS A 623 -16.77 49.31 -17.02
N PRO A 624 -16.05 50.45 -17.02
CA PRO A 624 -14.97 50.66 -17.98
C PRO A 624 -13.88 49.59 -17.77
N PRO A 625 -13.32 49.03 -18.86
CA PRO A 625 -12.23 48.07 -18.74
C PRO A 625 -11.00 48.76 -18.13
N LEU A 626 -10.21 48.03 -17.35
CA LEU A 626 -9.01 48.57 -16.69
C LEU A 626 -8.04 49.23 -17.68
N SER A 627 -7.98 48.74 -18.92
CA SER A 627 -7.16 49.32 -20.00
C SER A 627 -7.49 50.80 -20.25
N ASP A 628 -8.77 51.14 -20.23
CA ASP A 628 -9.26 52.48 -20.56
C ASP A 628 -9.10 53.44 -19.38
N LEU A 629 -9.13 52.91 -18.15
CA LEU A 629 -8.83 53.66 -16.95
C LEU A 629 -7.33 53.92 -16.77
N LEU A 630 -6.49 52.96 -17.20
CA LEU A 630 -5.04 53.06 -17.09
C LEU A 630 -4.42 53.94 -18.19
N SER A 631 -5.05 54.04 -19.37
CA SER A 631 -4.59 54.93 -20.44
C SER A 631 -4.73 56.42 -20.09
N GLY A 632 -5.59 56.75 -19.13
CA GLY A 632 -5.76 58.10 -18.60
C GLY A 632 -4.78 58.50 -17.48
N LEU A 633 -3.86 57.61 -17.07
CA LEU A 633 -2.87 57.87 -16.02
C LEU A 633 -1.45 57.95 -16.59
N GLU A 634 -0.67 58.92 -16.12
CA GLU A 634 0.77 58.98 -16.38
C GLU A 634 1.49 57.95 -15.48
N LEU A 635 1.65 56.73 -16.00
CA LEU A 635 2.40 55.66 -15.31
C LEU A 635 3.87 55.68 -15.72
N PRO A 636 4.81 55.52 -14.77
CA PRO A 636 6.23 55.60 -15.08
C PRO A 636 6.68 54.44 -15.97
N GLN A 637 7.52 54.76 -16.97
CA GLN A 637 8.14 53.79 -17.87
C GLN A 637 9.58 53.48 -17.42
N GLN A 638 10.08 52.30 -17.77
CA GLN A 638 11.49 51.94 -17.51
C GLN A 638 12.42 52.88 -18.30
N SER A 639 13.52 53.31 -17.70
CA SER A 639 14.47 54.22 -18.35
C SER A 639 15.34 53.49 -19.38
N ASP A 640 15.45 54.03 -20.60
CA ASP A 640 16.27 53.49 -21.70
C ASP A 640 17.79 53.46 -21.42
N SER A 641 18.24 54.00 -20.28
CA SER A 641 19.65 54.17 -19.93
C SER A 641 20.29 52.99 -19.20
N GLU A 642 19.55 51.91 -18.90
CA GLU A 642 20.07 50.71 -18.24
C GLU A 642 20.31 49.57 -19.25
N GLN A 643 21.49 48.93 -19.21
CA GLN A 643 21.94 47.93 -20.20
C GLN A 643 21.14 46.61 -20.23
N SER A 644 20.25 46.38 -19.26
CA SER A 644 19.43 45.17 -19.18
C SER A 644 18.03 45.46 -19.71
N GLN A 645 17.63 44.90 -20.85
CA GLN A 645 16.25 44.96 -21.32
C GLN A 645 15.35 44.14 -20.40
N TRP A 646 14.59 44.80 -19.53
CA TRP A 646 13.61 44.16 -18.66
C TRP A 646 12.28 44.07 -19.42
N PRO A 647 11.43 43.06 -19.13
CA PRO A 647 10.13 42.96 -19.78
C PRO A 647 9.26 44.19 -19.48
N ALA A 648 8.46 44.60 -20.46
CA ALA A 648 7.51 45.70 -20.31
C ALA A 648 6.55 45.44 -19.14
N ILE A 649 6.28 46.48 -18.35
CA ILE A 649 5.44 46.37 -17.16
C ILE A 649 3.97 46.25 -17.57
N GLU A 650 3.34 45.10 -17.32
CA GLU A 650 1.89 44.95 -17.49
C GLU A 650 1.12 45.54 -16.29
N TRP A 651 0.87 46.85 -16.33
CA TRP A 651 0.12 47.57 -15.28
C TRP A 651 -1.27 47.01 -15.00
N THR A 652 -1.96 46.48 -16.02
CA THR A 652 -3.25 45.79 -15.87
C THR A 652 -3.16 44.56 -14.97
N SER A 653 -2.08 43.77 -15.06
CA SER A 653 -1.87 42.58 -14.24
C SER A 653 -1.64 42.93 -12.76
N ILE A 654 -0.91 44.02 -12.51
CA ILE A 654 -0.58 44.53 -11.17
C ILE A 654 -1.82 45.08 -10.48
N VAL A 655 -2.63 45.88 -11.19
CA VAL A 655 -3.89 46.41 -10.65
C VAL A 655 -4.89 45.29 -10.40
N ASN A 656 -4.99 44.30 -11.30
CA ASN A 656 -5.77 43.10 -11.06
C ASN A 656 -5.27 42.35 -9.81
N HIS A 657 -3.95 42.21 -9.62
CA HIS A 657 -3.40 41.58 -8.42
C HIS A 657 -3.75 42.36 -7.14
N ALA A 658 -3.64 43.68 -7.17
CA ALA A 658 -4.04 44.55 -6.05
C ALA A 658 -5.55 44.42 -5.74
N ILE A 659 -6.41 44.44 -6.76
CA ILE A 659 -7.86 44.22 -6.62
C ILE A 659 -8.15 42.85 -6.01
N GLN A 660 -7.44 41.80 -6.45
CA GLN A 660 -7.59 40.45 -5.88
C GLN A 660 -7.18 40.40 -4.41
N LEU A 661 -6.11 41.10 -4.01
CA LEU A 661 -5.72 41.23 -2.61
C LEU A 661 -6.77 42.01 -1.81
N CYS A 662 -7.34 43.09 -2.35
CA CYS A 662 -8.42 43.83 -1.71
C CYS A 662 -9.68 42.96 -1.50
N ARG A 663 -10.02 42.09 -2.45
CA ARG A 663 -11.16 41.15 -2.31
C ARG A 663 -11.03 40.23 -1.09
N THR A 664 -9.82 39.94 -0.64
CA THR A 664 -9.56 39.14 0.57
C THR A 664 -9.76 39.90 1.88
N GLY A 665 -10.21 41.16 1.83
CA GLY A 665 -10.40 42.02 3.00
C GLY A 665 -9.12 42.71 3.47
N ARG A 666 -8.11 42.85 2.58
CA ARG A 666 -6.93 43.68 2.87
C ARG A 666 -7.22 45.14 2.53
N PRO A 667 -6.76 46.10 3.35
CA PRO A 667 -6.89 47.50 3.00
C PRO A 667 -6.10 47.81 1.73
N MET A 668 -6.63 48.75 0.94
CA MET A 668 -6.11 49.13 -0.39
C MET A 668 -4.62 49.47 -0.39
N GLU A 669 -4.16 50.16 0.66
CA GLU A 669 -2.78 50.62 0.80
C GLU A 669 -1.79 49.45 0.91
N ILE A 670 -2.10 48.47 1.77
CA ILE A 670 -1.29 47.27 1.97
C ILE A 670 -1.32 46.37 0.72
N ALA A 671 -2.48 46.29 0.07
CA ALA A 671 -2.62 45.52 -1.17
C ALA A 671 -1.76 46.08 -2.32
N LEU A 672 -1.72 47.40 -2.48
CA LEU A 672 -0.85 48.08 -3.44
C LEU A 672 0.63 47.88 -3.12
N ASP A 673 1.03 48.00 -1.84
CA ASP A 673 2.41 47.76 -1.43
C ASP A 673 2.87 46.32 -1.74
N HIS A 674 2.03 45.33 -1.45
CA HIS A 674 2.32 43.94 -1.81
C HIS A 674 2.39 43.69 -3.31
N ALA A 675 1.56 44.38 -4.11
CA ALA A 675 1.58 44.22 -5.56
C ALA A 675 2.82 44.88 -6.20
N LEU A 676 3.24 46.05 -5.67
CA LEU A 676 4.35 46.83 -6.20
C LEU A 676 5.72 46.32 -5.75
N THR A 677 5.85 45.73 -4.55
CA THR A 677 7.11 45.13 -4.05
C THR A 677 7.64 43.98 -4.90
N ARG A 678 6.82 43.38 -5.77
CA ARG A 678 7.23 42.34 -6.72
C ARG A 678 7.90 42.90 -7.97
N LEU A 679 7.81 44.20 -8.21
CA LEU A 679 8.39 44.84 -9.38
C LEU A 679 9.86 45.12 -9.12
N LYS A 680 10.71 44.60 -9.99
CA LYS A 680 12.05 45.12 -10.13
C LYS A 680 11.95 46.21 -11.20
N LEU A 681 12.38 47.43 -10.89
CA LEU A 681 12.30 48.58 -11.81
C LEU A 681 13.64 49.24 -12.17
N SER A 682 14.67 49.16 -11.33
CA SER A 682 16.00 49.74 -11.59
C SER A 682 17.09 48.98 -10.81
N VAL A 683 18.33 49.05 -11.29
CA VAL A 683 19.54 48.54 -10.59
C VAL A 683 19.83 49.35 -9.31
N HIS A 684 19.40 50.61 -9.25
CA HIS A 684 19.59 51.48 -8.09
C HIS A 684 18.36 51.50 -7.17
N PRO A 685 18.51 51.16 -5.87
CA PRO A 685 17.38 51.04 -4.95
C PRO A 685 16.63 52.37 -4.72
N ASP A 686 17.35 53.49 -4.70
CA ASP A 686 16.75 54.81 -4.45
C ASP A 686 15.87 55.30 -5.61
N ARG A 687 16.28 55.02 -6.86
CA ARG A 687 15.49 55.34 -8.05
C ARG A 687 14.28 54.42 -8.20
N ALA A 688 14.46 53.13 -7.90
CA ALA A 688 13.35 52.18 -7.85
C ALA A 688 12.28 52.61 -6.84
N ALA A 689 12.69 53.08 -5.65
CA ALA A 689 11.78 53.58 -4.63
C ALA A 689 10.98 54.81 -5.12
N SER A 690 11.64 55.80 -5.74
CA SER A 690 10.93 56.99 -6.26
C SER A 690 9.91 56.68 -7.37
N VAL A 691 10.24 55.71 -8.23
CA VAL A 691 9.34 55.28 -9.33
C VAL A 691 8.15 54.50 -8.76
N ILE A 692 8.39 53.63 -7.78
CA ILE A 692 7.33 52.90 -7.07
C ILE A 692 6.39 53.87 -6.35
N ASP A 693 6.92 54.89 -5.67
CA ASP A 693 6.10 55.86 -4.93
C ASP A 693 5.22 56.71 -5.86
N SER A 694 5.75 57.14 -7.01
CA SER A 694 4.98 57.84 -8.04
C SER A 694 3.87 56.96 -8.62
N ALA A 695 4.19 55.73 -9.02
CA ALA A 695 3.20 54.76 -9.49
C ALA A 695 2.13 54.47 -8.42
N LYS A 696 2.54 54.37 -7.15
CA LYS A 696 1.64 54.12 -6.02
C LYS A 696 0.63 55.26 -5.85
N GLN A 697 1.03 56.52 -6.00
CA GLN A 697 0.12 57.66 -5.93
C GLN A 697 -0.90 57.65 -7.08
N ALA A 698 -0.46 57.40 -8.31
CA ALA A 698 -1.34 57.31 -9.48
C ALA A 698 -2.32 56.13 -9.40
N LEU A 699 -1.86 54.96 -8.94
CA LEU A 699 -2.72 53.78 -8.79
C LEU A 699 -3.69 53.92 -7.60
N ARG A 700 -3.31 54.62 -6.53
CA ARG A 700 -4.22 54.93 -5.40
C ARG A 700 -5.39 55.80 -5.83
N SER A 701 -5.15 56.84 -6.63
CA SER A 701 -6.23 57.73 -7.07
C SER A 701 -7.26 56.97 -7.92
N LEU A 702 -6.80 56.08 -8.80
CA LEU A 702 -7.68 55.20 -9.58
C LEU A 702 -8.43 54.18 -8.73
N LEU A 703 -7.78 53.52 -7.76
CA LEU A 703 -8.50 52.60 -6.89
C LEU A 703 -9.51 53.32 -5.99
N HIS A 704 -9.24 54.56 -5.57
CA HIS A 704 -10.20 55.37 -4.85
C HIS A 704 -11.39 55.79 -5.71
N SER A 705 -11.18 56.23 -6.95
CA SER A 705 -12.29 56.57 -7.86
C SER A 705 -13.15 55.33 -8.15
N LEU A 706 -12.53 54.19 -8.44
CA LEU A 706 -13.21 52.91 -8.58
C LEU A 706 -14.00 52.53 -7.32
N SER A 707 -13.42 52.68 -6.13
CA SER A 707 -14.11 52.38 -4.88
C SER A 707 -15.34 53.26 -4.66
N ALA A 708 -15.28 54.53 -5.08
CA ALA A 708 -16.41 55.46 -4.96
C ALA A 708 -17.56 55.08 -5.91
N ASP A 709 -17.23 54.69 -7.14
CA ASP A 709 -18.23 54.22 -8.12
C ASP A 709 -18.85 52.89 -7.66
N LEU A 710 -18.03 51.94 -7.20
CA LEU A 710 -18.51 50.66 -6.67
C LEU A 710 -19.35 50.84 -5.40
N ARG A 711 -19.07 51.86 -4.57
CA ARG A 711 -19.90 52.18 -3.40
C ARG A 711 -21.31 52.60 -3.81
N ARG A 712 -21.45 53.42 -4.86
CA ARG A 712 -22.78 53.83 -5.38
C ARG A 712 -23.58 52.62 -5.85
N LEU A 713 -22.93 51.78 -6.66
CA LEU A 713 -23.50 50.52 -7.15
C LEU A 713 -23.93 49.62 -5.97
N HIS A 714 -23.07 49.47 -4.97
CA HIS A 714 -23.36 48.65 -3.78
C HIS A 714 -24.55 49.17 -2.99
N SER A 715 -24.66 50.48 -2.77
CA SER A 715 -25.80 51.09 -2.08
C SER A 715 -27.11 50.87 -2.84
N GLU A 716 -27.11 50.96 -4.17
CA GLU A 716 -28.28 50.63 -4.99
C GLU A 716 -28.68 49.16 -4.87
N LEU A 717 -27.72 48.24 -4.85
CA LEU A 717 -28.00 46.81 -4.69
C LEU A 717 -28.51 46.47 -3.29
N ILE A 718 -27.92 47.01 -2.22
CA ILE A 718 -28.37 46.76 -0.84
C ILE A 718 -29.82 47.20 -0.65
N ASN A 719 -30.21 48.35 -1.21
CA ASN A 719 -31.60 48.84 -1.13
C ASN A 719 -32.60 47.84 -1.72
N ILE A 720 -32.21 47.06 -2.73
CA ILE A 720 -33.06 46.05 -3.37
C ILE A 720 -33.20 44.78 -2.49
N VAL A 721 -32.18 44.43 -1.72
CA VAL A 721 -32.20 43.24 -0.83
C VAL A 721 -33.23 43.41 0.31
N ASN A 722 -33.61 44.65 0.65
CA ASN A 722 -34.68 45.06 1.57
C ASN A 722 -34.87 44.12 2.78
N ILE A 723 -33.88 44.18 3.68
CA ILE A 723 -33.59 43.15 4.67
C ILE A 723 -34.46 43.32 5.94
N ALA A 724 -34.95 42.20 6.49
CA ALA A 724 -35.65 42.17 7.78
C ALA A 724 -34.73 42.62 8.95
N ALA A 725 -35.30 43.19 10.02
CA ALA A 725 -34.54 43.79 11.13
C ALA A 725 -33.53 42.86 11.83
N ASP A 726 -33.74 41.54 11.77
CA ASP A 726 -32.91 40.53 12.44
C ASP A 726 -31.51 40.33 11.83
N SER A 727 -31.26 40.82 10.61
CA SER A 727 -29.97 40.65 9.90
C SER A 727 -28.99 41.82 10.03
N ALA A 728 -29.26 42.76 10.94
CA ALA A 728 -28.44 43.95 11.18
C ALA A 728 -26.93 43.71 11.39
N PRO A 729 -26.46 42.68 12.14
CA PRO A 729 -25.02 42.47 12.33
C PRO A 729 -24.31 41.95 11.07
N ALA A 730 -24.95 41.06 10.30
CA ALA A 730 -24.42 40.62 9.01
C ALA A 730 -24.35 41.79 8.03
N LEU A 731 -25.36 42.65 8.00
CA LEU A 731 -25.38 43.82 7.11
C LEU A 731 -24.20 44.77 7.35
N LYS A 732 -23.90 45.11 8.62
CA LYS A 732 -22.75 45.97 8.96
C LYS A 732 -21.42 45.42 8.46
N LYS A 733 -21.27 44.09 8.47
CA LYS A 733 -20.07 43.41 8.02
C LYS A 733 -19.95 43.40 6.49
N TYR A 734 -21.08 43.22 5.79
CA TYR A 734 -21.14 43.14 4.34
C TYR A 734 -21.14 44.53 3.65
N ASP A 735 -21.53 45.59 4.36
CA ASP A 735 -21.47 46.99 3.93
C ASP A 735 -20.05 47.62 4.10
N HIS A 736 -19.07 46.83 4.54
CA HIS A 736 -17.72 47.35 4.79
C HIS A 736 -17.03 47.75 3.47
N PRO A 737 -16.39 48.93 3.40
CA PRO A 737 -15.87 49.50 2.15
C PRO A 737 -14.75 48.67 1.49
N GLU A 738 -14.07 47.82 2.25
CA GLU A 738 -12.98 46.96 1.76
C GLU A 738 -13.46 45.88 0.79
N TYR A 739 -14.74 45.50 0.85
CA TYR A 739 -15.29 44.41 0.03
C TYR A 739 -15.94 44.87 -1.28
N LEU A 740 -16.03 46.18 -1.52
CA LEU A 740 -16.62 46.76 -2.73
C LEU A 740 -15.95 46.27 -4.02
N PHE A 741 -14.64 46.00 -3.96
CA PHE A 741 -13.85 45.47 -5.09
C PHE A 741 -14.27 44.07 -5.57
N ARG A 742 -15.14 43.36 -4.84
CA ARG A 742 -15.76 42.11 -5.31
C ARG A 742 -16.75 42.33 -6.44
N LEU A 743 -17.40 43.50 -6.48
CA LEU A 743 -18.35 43.88 -7.53
C LEU A 743 -17.67 44.28 -8.85
N TYR A 744 -16.36 44.53 -8.81
CA TYR A 744 -15.56 44.79 -9.99
C TYR A 744 -15.18 43.48 -10.68
N VAL A 745 -15.93 43.06 -11.69
CA VAL A 745 -15.60 41.89 -12.53
C VAL A 745 -15.37 42.36 -13.97
N PRO A 746 -14.16 42.13 -14.54
CA PRO A 746 -13.91 42.39 -15.96
C PRO A 746 -14.87 41.55 -16.81
N LEU A 747 -15.60 42.21 -17.72
CA LEU A 747 -16.65 41.65 -18.57
C LEU A 747 -16.28 40.31 -19.23
N LEU A 748 -16.74 39.19 -18.66
CA LEU A 748 -16.84 37.91 -19.36
C LEU A 748 -18.04 37.11 -18.81
N ALA A 749 -19.09 36.95 -19.64
CA ALA A 749 -20.27 36.09 -19.49
C ALA A 749 -21.30 36.42 -18.37
N ARG A 750 -22.60 36.28 -18.71
CA ARG A 750 -23.77 36.36 -17.80
C ARG A 750 -23.70 35.44 -16.57
N THR A 751 -22.89 34.38 -16.61
CA THR A 751 -22.67 33.46 -15.49
C THR A 751 -21.69 34.04 -14.47
N ALA A 752 -20.73 34.88 -14.88
CA ALA A 752 -19.82 35.56 -13.96
C ALA A 752 -20.49 36.68 -13.15
N SER A 753 -21.60 37.25 -13.65
CA SER A 753 -22.34 38.30 -12.92
C SER A 753 -23.06 37.77 -11.68
N ALA A 754 -23.62 36.57 -11.72
CA ALA A 754 -24.27 35.96 -10.55
C ALA A 754 -23.24 35.64 -9.46
N GLN A 755 -22.06 35.17 -9.84
CA GLN A 755 -20.95 34.93 -8.91
C GLN A 755 -20.41 36.22 -8.28
N ALA A 756 -20.38 37.33 -9.04
CA ALA A 756 -19.96 38.63 -8.53
C ALA A 756 -20.86 39.13 -7.38
N ILE A 757 -22.18 38.93 -7.52
CA ILE A 757 -23.18 39.32 -6.53
C ILE A 757 -23.56 38.19 -5.56
N ALA A 758 -22.86 37.04 -5.60
CA ALA A 758 -23.19 35.87 -4.79
C ALA A 758 -23.28 36.18 -3.29
N HIS A 759 -22.36 36.98 -2.78
CA HIS A 759 -22.33 37.42 -1.39
C HIS A 759 -23.57 38.23 -0.97
N LEU A 760 -24.19 38.97 -1.91
CA LEU A 760 -25.44 39.70 -1.69
C LEU A 760 -26.65 38.78 -1.80
N LEU A 761 -26.61 37.80 -2.71
CA LEU A 761 -27.69 36.81 -2.84
C LEU A 761 -27.83 35.97 -1.57
N LEU A 762 -26.73 35.70 -0.86
CA LEU A 762 -26.76 35.00 0.42
C LEU A 762 -27.45 35.80 1.55
N LEU A 763 -27.55 37.13 1.44
CA LEU A 763 -28.22 37.98 2.44
C LEU A 763 -29.75 37.99 2.30
N LEU A 764 -30.29 37.40 1.23
CA LEU A 764 -31.74 37.35 1.01
C LEU A 764 -32.43 36.48 2.09
N PRO A 765 -33.64 36.85 2.53
CA PRO A 765 -34.35 36.13 3.60
C PRO A 765 -34.71 34.68 3.23
N ASN A 766 -34.79 34.34 1.93
CA ASN A 766 -35.06 32.98 1.44
C ASN A 766 -33.87 32.40 0.66
N ALA A 767 -32.64 32.89 0.93
CA ALA A 767 -31.44 32.47 0.21
C ALA A 767 -31.19 30.97 0.31
N ALA A 768 -31.42 30.37 1.49
CA ALA A 768 -31.24 28.94 1.70
C ALA A 768 -32.17 28.11 0.80
N ASP A 769 -33.44 28.47 0.70
CA ASP A 769 -34.42 27.72 -0.10
C ASP A 769 -34.23 27.92 -1.60
N PHE A 770 -33.97 29.17 -2.01
CA PHE A 770 -33.78 29.54 -3.41
C PHE A 770 -32.55 28.87 -4.04
N LEU A 771 -31.43 28.89 -3.32
CA LEU A 771 -30.21 28.20 -3.74
C LEU A 771 -30.26 26.70 -3.40
N ARG A 772 -31.29 26.24 -2.68
CA ARG A 772 -31.43 24.88 -2.14
C ARG A 772 -30.20 24.46 -1.33
N LEU A 773 -29.70 25.37 -0.48
CA LEU A 773 -28.55 25.10 0.37
C LEU A 773 -28.89 24.02 1.41
N PRO A 774 -27.92 23.19 1.80
CA PRO A 774 -28.12 22.11 2.73
C PRO A 774 -28.04 22.59 4.19
N VAL A 775 -28.62 23.74 4.51
CA VAL A 775 -28.65 24.34 5.87
C VAL A 775 -29.97 25.08 6.08
N SER A 776 -30.43 25.20 7.32
CA SER A 776 -31.57 26.08 7.63
C SER A 776 -31.21 27.56 7.43
N GLN A 777 -32.25 28.39 7.31
CA GLN A 777 -32.07 29.85 7.22
C GLN A 777 -31.41 30.43 8.48
N VAL A 778 -31.68 29.85 9.66
CA VAL A 778 -31.07 30.28 10.93
C VAL A 778 -29.58 29.96 10.97
N ALA A 779 -29.20 28.74 10.55
CA ALA A 779 -27.80 28.35 10.47
C ALA A 779 -27.03 29.17 9.42
N LEU A 780 -27.64 29.41 8.26
CA LEU A 780 -27.06 30.28 7.22
C LEU A 780 -26.79 31.69 7.79
N HIS A 781 -27.75 32.27 8.50
CA HIS A 781 -27.57 33.59 9.11
C HIS A 781 -26.41 33.63 10.11
N GLN A 782 -26.27 32.59 10.96
CA GLN A 782 -25.13 32.49 11.88
C GLN A 782 -23.80 32.37 11.14
N PHE A 783 -23.73 31.61 10.04
CA PHE A 783 -22.52 31.52 9.22
C PHE A 783 -22.20 32.81 8.47
N LEU A 784 -23.19 33.64 8.12
CA LEU A 784 -22.95 34.96 7.54
C LEU A 784 -22.34 35.93 8.55
N ILE A 785 -22.80 35.90 9.80
CA ILE A 785 -22.21 36.69 10.89
C ILE A 785 -20.80 36.16 11.22
N ASN A 786 -20.67 34.85 11.39
CA ASN A 786 -19.46 34.15 11.84
C ASN A 786 -18.95 33.11 10.82
N PRO A 787 -18.36 33.52 9.67
CA PRO A 787 -17.86 32.57 8.67
C PRO A 787 -16.74 31.65 9.17
N HIS A 788 -15.99 32.10 10.18
CA HIS A 788 -14.95 31.31 10.84
C HIS A 788 -15.49 30.06 11.58
N TRP A 789 -16.80 30.00 11.86
CA TRP A 789 -17.45 28.77 12.36
C TRP A 789 -17.63 27.71 11.28
N LEU A 790 -17.61 28.10 10.00
CA LEU A 790 -17.68 27.14 8.89
C LEU A 790 -16.28 26.60 8.56
N SER A 791 -15.32 27.48 8.25
CA SER A 791 -13.94 27.12 7.92
C SER A 791 -12.93 27.94 8.71
N ASP A 792 -11.81 27.32 9.10
CA ASP A 792 -10.71 28.01 9.80
C ASP A 792 -9.87 28.93 8.90
N THR A 793 -10.09 28.86 7.58
CA THR A 793 -9.48 29.77 6.60
C THR A 793 -10.03 31.20 6.69
N TYR A 794 -11.19 31.37 7.32
CA TYR A 794 -11.85 32.66 7.49
C TYR A 794 -11.39 33.36 8.78
N ASN A 795 -11.12 34.66 8.65
CA ASN A 795 -10.88 35.54 9.79
C ASN A 795 -12.21 36.03 10.40
N LEU A 796 -12.18 36.62 11.60
CA LEU A 796 -13.37 37.18 12.26
C LEU A 796 -14.17 38.14 11.35
N ASN A 797 -13.47 38.95 10.56
CA ASN A 797 -14.07 39.99 9.72
C ASN A 797 -14.30 39.58 8.26
N SER A 798 -13.89 38.38 7.82
CA SER A 798 -14.05 37.98 6.41
C SER A 798 -15.50 37.70 6.04
N LEU A 799 -15.85 37.89 4.77
CA LEU A 799 -17.17 37.52 4.22
C LEU A 799 -17.22 36.04 3.87
N LEU A 800 -18.40 35.44 3.98
CA LEU A 800 -18.65 34.09 3.50
C LEU A 800 -18.64 34.08 1.96
N GLU A 801 -17.81 33.22 1.38
CA GLU A 801 -17.78 33.00 -0.07
C GLU A 801 -18.53 31.72 -0.43
N LEU A 802 -19.31 31.77 -1.50
CA LEU A 802 -19.96 30.59 -2.03
C LEU A 802 -19.01 29.87 -3.00
N ASN A 803 -18.37 28.81 -2.52
CA ASN A 803 -17.46 27.99 -3.30
C ASN A 803 -17.73 26.50 -3.00
N LEU A 804 -17.05 25.61 -3.73
CA LEU A 804 -17.27 24.16 -3.58
C LEU A 804 -16.95 23.67 -2.17
N HIS A 805 -15.95 24.25 -1.51
CA HIS A 805 -15.58 23.90 -0.14
C HIS A 805 -16.63 24.36 0.87
N THR A 806 -17.13 25.58 0.81
CA THR A 806 -18.15 26.06 1.75
C THR A 806 -19.46 25.31 1.58
N LEU A 807 -19.85 24.97 0.35
CA LEU A 807 -20.97 24.06 0.11
C LEU A 807 -20.72 22.67 0.69
N TYR A 808 -19.54 22.09 0.48
CA TYR A 808 -19.16 20.82 1.08
C TYR A 808 -19.32 20.85 2.60
N LEU A 809 -18.80 21.88 3.27
CA LEU A 809 -18.91 22.03 4.72
C LEU A 809 -20.36 22.19 5.20
N MET A 810 -21.17 22.96 4.48
CA MET A 810 -22.61 23.05 4.78
C MET A 810 -23.31 21.68 4.65
N GLN A 811 -22.95 20.87 3.65
CA GLN A 811 -23.45 19.51 3.52
C GLN A 811 -23.00 18.63 4.68
N GLN A 812 -21.74 18.73 5.10
CA GLN A 812 -21.22 17.95 6.24
C GLN A 812 -21.85 18.38 7.57
N PHE A 813 -22.15 19.66 7.74
CA PHE A 813 -22.89 20.16 8.89
C PHE A 813 -24.28 19.51 8.98
N LYS A 814 -25.04 19.50 7.89
CA LYS A 814 -26.34 18.82 7.83
C LYS A 814 -26.23 17.30 7.96
N HIS A 815 -25.19 16.71 7.38
CA HIS A 815 -24.96 15.27 7.53
C HIS A 815 -24.73 14.91 9.01
N CYS A 816 -23.91 15.69 9.72
CA CYS A 816 -23.66 15.52 11.15
C CYS A 816 -24.96 15.58 11.98
N THR A 817 -25.82 16.57 11.75
CA THR A 817 -27.09 16.69 12.49
C THR A 817 -28.01 15.49 12.25
N THR A 818 -28.08 15.02 11.01
CA THR A 818 -28.90 13.83 10.66
C THR A 818 -28.34 12.52 11.23
N LEU A 819 -27.02 12.33 11.21
CA LEU A 819 -26.39 11.06 11.57
C LEU A 819 -26.28 10.88 13.09
N TYR A 820 -26.02 11.96 13.84
CA TYR A 820 -25.88 11.92 15.30
C TYR A 820 -27.13 12.39 16.05
N ASN A 821 -28.21 12.73 15.34
CA ASN A 821 -29.46 13.25 15.91
C ASN A 821 -29.23 14.47 16.83
N VAL A 822 -28.30 15.34 16.44
CA VAL A 822 -27.96 16.60 17.12
C VAL A 822 -28.67 17.74 16.39
N THR A 823 -29.25 18.69 17.12
CA THR A 823 -29.91 19.84 16.49
C THR A 823 -28.88 20.85 15.96
N GLU A 824 -29.24 21.61 14.92
CA GLU A 824 -28.36 22.67 14.39
C GLU A 824 -27.99 23.70 15.47
N GLU A 825 -28.94 24.03 16.35
CA GLU A 825 -28.73 24.95 17.48
C GLU A 825 -27.68 24.42 18.47
N GLN A 826 -27.72 23.13 18.82
CA GLN A 826 -26.75 22.54 19.75
C GLN A 826 -25.32 22.59 19.20
N LEU A 827 -25.14 22.40 17.88
CA LEU A 827 -23.82 22.52 17.25
C LEU A 827 -23.35 23.97 17.17
N LEU A 828 -24.25 24.91 16.86
CA LEU A 828 -23.92 26.34 16.84
C LEU A 828 -23.56 26.87 18.23
N ASP A 829 -24.28 26.43 19.27
CA ASP A 829 -23.96 26.73 20.66
C ASP A 829 -22.61 26.14 21.09
N TYR A 830 -22.29 24.94 20.59
CA TYR A 830 -20.98 24.35 20.79
C TYR A 830 -19.87 25.19 20.14
N PHE A 831 -20.03 25.63 18.89
CA PHE A 831 -19.02 26.48 18.24
C PHE A 831 -18.86 27.82 18.94
N LYS A 832 -19.96 28.45 19.35
CA LYS A 832 -19.94 29.66 20.17
C LYS A 832 -19.15 29.45 21.47
N TYR A 833 -19.36 28.34 22.16
CA TYR A 833 -18.60 27.97 23.35
C TYR A 833 -17.12 27.70 23.03
N ALA A 834 -16.81 26.91 22.01
CA ALA A 834 -15.45 26.52 21.66
C ALA A 834 -14.60 27.68 21.14
N SER A 835 -15.22 28.69 20.52
CA SER A 835 -14.58 29.93 20.08
C SER A 835 -14.14 30.83 21.24
N ASP A 836 -14.70 30.66 22.45
CA ASP A 836 -14.28 31.43 23.63
C ASP A 836 -12.94 30.91 24.16
N ASP A 837 -11.96 31.80 24.34
CA ASP A 837 -10.62 31.47 24.86
C ASP A 837 -10.67 30.94 26.30
N ALA A 838 -11.72 31.25 27.07
CA ALA A 838 -11.92 30.75 28.43
C ALA A 838 -12.52 29.34 28.50
N ALA A 839 -12.93 28.76 27.37
CA ALA A 839 -13.62 27.48 27.34
C ALA A 839 -12.71 26.32 27.78
N THR A 840 -13.14 25.62 28.83
CA THR A 840 -12.51 24.38 29.32
C THR A 840 -13.36 23.16 28.94
N GLU A 841 -12.79 21.96 28.93
CA GLU A 841 -13.54 20.70 28.71
C GLU A 841 -14.33 20.60 27.37
N HIS A 842 -13.93 21.34 26.34
CA HIS A 842 -14.57 21.35 25.01
C HIS A 842 -14.68 19.96 24.37
N HIS A 843 -13.72 19.08 24.62
CA HIS A 843 -13.70 17.70 24.10
C HIS A 843 -14.76 16.81 24.80
N ILE A 844 -15.09 17.05 26.08
CA ILE A 844 -16.12 16.32 26.81
C ILE A 844 -17.51 16.71 26.29
N ARG A 845 -17.73 18.01 26.09
CA ARG A 845 -19.01 18.51 25.55
C ARG A 845 -19.26 17.98 24.14
N LEU A 846 -18.24 17.97 23.28
CA LEU A 846 -18.34 17.39 21.94
C LEU A 846 -18.52 15.87 21.98
N ALA A 847 -17.82 15.18 22.87
CA ALA A 847 -17.97 13.73 23.09
C ALA A 847 -19.41 13.35 23.46
N HIS A 848 -20.04 14.14 24.33
CA HIS A 848 -21.44 13.94 24.71
C HIS A 848 -22.39 14.15 23.51
N LEU A 849 -22.20 15.21 22.73
CA LEU A 849 -23.03 15.47 21.54
C LEU A 849 -22.91 14.37 20.49
N LEU A 850 -21.71 13.85 20.28
CA LEU A 850 -21.42 12.86 19.24
C LEU A 850 -21.62 11.40 19.72
N GLY A 851 -21.75 11.16 21.03
CA GLY A 851 -21.73 9.82 21.61
C GLY A 851 -20.40 9.10 21.34
N TRP A 852 -19.27 9.77 21.57
CA TRP A 852 -17.92 9.23 21.31
C TRP A 852 -16.97 9.46 22.48
N SER A 853 -15.74 8.91 22.43
CA SER A 853 -14.78 9.01 23.52
C SER A 853 -14.11 10.39 23.56
N ALA A 854 -14.18 11.05 24.72
CA ALA A 854 -13.51 12.31 24.98
C ALA A 854 -11.98 12.22 24.81
N THR A 855 -11.37 11.07 25.13
CA THR A 855 -9.92 10.86 24.98
C THR A 855 -9.49 10.83 23.51
N GLN A 856 -10.31 10.23 22.64
CA GLN A 856 -10.02 10.15 21.20
C GLN A 856 -10.15 11.52 20.54
N ILE A 857 -11.19 12.29 20.90
CA ILE A 857 -11.35 13.68 20.44
C ILE A 857 -10.18 14.54 20.92
N GLN A 858 -9.71 14.34 22.16
CA GLN A 858 -8.56 15.07 22.67
C GLN A 858 -7.30 14.79 21.84
N VAL A 859 -7.02 13.53 21.49
CA VAL A 859 -5.88 13.16 20.63
C VAL A 859 -5.95 13.88 19.28
N LEU A 860 -7.12 13.88 18.62
CA LEU A 860 -7.31 14.55 17.34
C LEU A 860 -7.21 16.08 17.45
N SER A 861 -7.73 16.66 18.54
CA SER A 861 -7.72 18.12 18.75
C SER A 861 -6.31 18.71 18.86
N ARG A 862 -5.31 17.93 19.32
CA ARG A 862 -3.91 18.37 19.45
C ARG A 862 -3.25 18.72 18.11
N TRP A 863 -3.82 18.28 16.99
CA TRP A 863 -3.32 18.55 15.64
C TRP A 863 -3.72 19.92 15.09
N TYR A 864 -4.51 20.67 15.84
CA TYR A 864 -4.93 22.02 15.51
C TYR A 864 -4.27 23.05 16.44
N SER A 865 -4.06 24.24 15.90
CA SER A 865 -3.73 25.43 16.68
C SER A 865 -4.89 26.42 16.56
N PRO A 866 -5.58 26.77 17.66
CA PRO A 866 -5.51 26.18 19.01
C PRO A 866 -6.06 24.74 19.04
N PRO A 867 -5.75 23.92 20.09
CA PRO A 867 -6.07 22.48 20.16
C PRO A 867 -7.54 22.21 20.51
N ARG A 868 -8.44 22.74 19.70
CA ARG A 868 -9.90 22.72 19.87
C ARG A 868 -10.62 22.73 18.54
N ILE A 869 -11.81 22.16 18.52
CA ILE A 869 -12.68 22.05 17.34
C ILE A 869 -13.60 23.27 17.33
N THR A 870 -13.18 24.33 16.62
CA THR A 870 -13.85 25.63 16.62
C THR A 870 -14.77 25.85 15.42
N CYS A 871 -14.71 24.99 14.41
CA CYS A 871 -15.46 25.14 13.18
C CYS A 871 -15.85 23.80 12.56
N VAL A 872 -16.75 23.85 11.58
CA VAL A 872 -17.25 22.68 10.84
C VAL A 872 -16.12 21.97 10.09
N ASP A 873 -15.16 22.68 9.51
CA ASP A 873 -14.02 22.07 8.82
C ASP A 873 -13.16 21.17 9.73
N ARG A 874 -12.89 21.64 10.96
CA ARG A 874 -12.21 20.81 11.97
C ARG A 874 -13.08 19.64 12.44
N LEU A 875 -14.38 19.87 12.61
CA LEU A 875 -15.33 18.83 12.99
C LEU A 875 -15.41 17.74 11.92
N GLU A 876 -15.46 18.13 10.64
CA GLU A 876 -15.53 17.24 9.49
C GLU A 876 -14.38 16.23 9.47
N TRP A 877 -13.15 16.69 9.69
CA TRP A 877 -11.99 15.79 9.74
C TRP A 877 -12.08 14.83 10.93
N VAL A 878 -12.52 15.32 12.09
CA VAL A 878 -12.75 14.49 13.28
C VAL A 878 -13.82 13.42 13.02
N LEU A 879 -14.88 13.75 12.29
CA LEU A 879 -15.92 12.80 11.89
C LEU A 879 -15.39 11.74 10.91
N ARG A 880 -14.56 12.12 9.94
CA ARG A 880 -13.89 11.14 9.06
C ARG A 880 -12.93 10.23 9.82
N CYS A 881 -12.18 10.77 10.78
CA CYS A 881 -11.32 9.97 11.66
C CYS A 881 -12.16 9.00 12.50
N ARG A 882 -13.30 9.43 13.04
CA ARG A 882 -14.24 8.55 13.74
C ARG A 882 -14.72 7.43 12.85
N GLN A 883 -15.18 7.74 11.63
CA GLN A 883 -15.65 6.73 10.69
C GLN A 883 -14.53 5.72 10.35
N ALA A 884 -13.30 6.20 10.13
CA ALA A 884 -12.16 5.32 9.92
C ALA A 884 -11.86 4.43 11.14
N CYS A 885 -11.96 4.96 12.36
CA CYS A 885 -11.84 4.17 13.59
C CYS A 885 -12.95 3.12 13.71
N THR A 886 -14.20 3.44 13.34
CA THR A 886 -15.31 2.47 13.40
C THR A 886 -15.22 1.39 12.35
N ASP A 887 -14.70 1.72 11.16
CA ASP A 887 -14.52 0.78 10.05
C ASP A 887 -13.37 -0.20 10.33
N THR A 888 -12.26 0.31 10.88
CA THR A 888 -11.02 -0.46 11.12
C THR A 888 -10.89 -1.03 12.52
N GLY A 889 -11.74 -0.61 13.47
CA GLY A 889 -11.58 -0.98 14.89
C GLY A 889 -10.37 -0.35 15.59
N LEU A 890 -9.57 0.46 14.89
CA LEU A 890 -8.37 1.10 15.45
C LEU A 890 -8.76 2.28 16.36
N SER A 891 -7.91 2.56 17.35
CA SER A 891 -8.00 3.81 18.12
C SER A 891 -7.51 5.00 17.29
N ALA A 892 -7.97 6.21 17.61
CA ALA A 892 -7.56 7.43 16.90
C ALA A 892 -6.03 7.66 16.92
N ASP A 893 -5.35 7.29 18.02
CA ASP A 893 -3.90 7.42 18.13
C ASP A 893 -3.18 6.42 17.22
N LEU A 894 -3.59 5.14 17.26
CA LEU A 894 -3.03 4.13 16.37
C LEU A 894 -3.30 4.46 14.90
N LEU A 895 -4.51 4.92 14.58
CA LEU A 895 -4.85 5.35 13.22
C LEU A 895 -3.90 6.46 12.72
N LEU A 896 -3.61 7.47 13.55
CA LEU A 896 -2.66 8.52 13.19
C LEU A 896 -1.23 7.99 13.03
N GLN A 897 -0.76 7.12 13.92
CA GLN A 897 0.56 6.48 13.81
C GLN A 897 0.68 5.68 12.51
N THR A 898 -0.39 4.99 12.11
CA THR A 898 -0.40 4.19 10.88
C THR A 898 -0.28 5.07 9.63
N CYS A 899 -0.96 6.21 9.60
CA CYS A 899 -0.89 7.15 8.48
C CYS A 899 0.42 7.94 8.41
N GLN A 900 1.22 7.94 9.49
CA GLN A 900 2.55 8.53 9.52
C GLN A 900 3.63 7.58 8.95
N LEU A 901 3.32 6.30 8.74
CA LEU A 901 4.25 5.36 8.13
C LEU A 901 4.51 5.73 6.66
N HIS A 902 5.77 5.67 6.26
CA HIS A 902 6.25 5.91 4.90
C HIS A 902 7.44 4.99 4.59
N ASN A 903 7.93 5.01 3.35
CA ASN A 903 8.95 4.06 2.90
C ASN A 903 10.28 4.22 3.68
N ARG A 904 10.60 5.44 4.10
CA ARG A 904 11.77 5.75 4.93
C ARG A 904 11.58 5.56 6.44
N SER A 905 10.42 5.10 6.91
CA SER A 905 10.20 4.92 8.35
C SER A 905 11.08 3.76 8.88
N PRO A 906 11.67 3.89 10.08
CA PRO A 906 12.51 2.85 10.66
C PRO A 906 11.70 1.58 10.97
N PHE A 907 12.38 0.43 10.97
CA PHE A 907 11.78 -0.88 11.25
C PHE A 907 11.00 -0.91 12.59
N GLU A 908 11.48 -0.18 13.60
CA GLU A 908 10.88 -0.12 14.93
C GLU A 908 9.51 0.54 14.93
N HIS A 909 9.30 1.60 14.13
CA HIS A 909 7.98 2.22 13.98
C HIS A 909 6.99 1.27 13.31
N TRP A 910 7.43 0.54 12.28
CA TRP A 910 6.61 -0.50 11.67
C TRP A 910 6.27 -1.63 12.64
N GLN A 911 7.22 -2.04 13.48
CA GLN A 911 7.03 -3.07 14.50
C GLN A 911 6.04 -2.64 15.58
N ALA A 912 6.14 -1.40 16.07
CA ALA A 912 5.21 -0.86 17.05
C ALA A 912 3.76 -0.87 16.52
N VAL A 913 3.57 -0.40 15.29
CA VAL A 913 2.24 -0.36 14.65
C VAL A 913 1.72 -1.76 14.33
N GLY A 914 2.55 -2.65 13.76
CA GLY A 914 2.15 -4.02 13.42
C GLY A 914 1.73 -4.85 14.64
N ASN A 915 2.45 -4.70 15.76
CA ASN A 915 2.08 -5.33 17.02
C ASN A 915 0.79 -4.74 17.61
N ALA A 916 0.61 -3.41 17.51
CA ALA A 916 -0.61 -2.77 17.99
C ALA A 916 -1.86 -3.18 17.18
N MET A 917 -1.73 -3.32 15.85
CA MET A 917 -2.82 -3.79 14.99
C MET A 917 -3.20 -5.25 15.25
N THR A 918 -2.23 -6.12 15.55
CA THR A 918 -2.53 -7.53 15.87
C THR A 918 -3.11 -7.69 17.29
N GLY A 919 -2.87 -6.72 18.18
CA GLY A 919 -3.41 -6.70 19.54
C GLY A 919 -4.82 -6.11 19.68
N THR A 920 -5.40 -5.48 18.65
CA THR A 920 -6.76 -4.95 18.71
C THR A 920 -7.80 -6.09 18.70
N PRO A 921 -8.81 -6.10 19.58
CA PRO A 921 -9.77 -7.19 19.69
C PRO A 921 -10.54 -7.36 18.38
N GLN A 922 -10.38 -8.54 17.77
CA GLN A 922 -11.00 -8.90 16.51
C GLN A 922 -12.53 -8.85 16.65
N ARG A 923 -13.22 -8.13 15.74
CA ARG A 923 -14.65 -8.37 15.54
C ARG A 923 -14.75 -9.73 14.86
N SER A 924 -15.22 -10.73 15.60
CA SER A 924 -15.50 -12.07 15.07
C SER A 924 -16.65 -12.02 14.05
N THR A 925 -16.39 -11.56 12.84
CA THR A 925 -17.26 -11.82 11.69
C THR A 925 -16.84 -13.16 11.11
N SER A 926 -17.42 -14.22 11.65
CA SER A 926 -17.41 -15.54 11.03
C SER A 926 -18.16 -15.48 9.70
N VAL A 927 -17.48 -15.14 8.61
CA VAL A 927 -17.66 -15.65 7.23
C VAL A 927 -16.55 -15.01 6.39
N VAL A 928 -15.39 -15.68 6.27
CA VAL A 928 -14.55 -15.60 5.08
C VAL A 928 -13.97 -16.99 4.85
N SER A 929 -14.34 -17.58 3.71
CA SER A 929 -13.85 -18.87 3.24
C SER A 929 -12.32 -18.84 3.06
N PRO A 930 -11.59 -19.92 3.38
CA PRO A 930 -10.13 -19.97 3.35
C PRO A 930 -9.61 -20.29 1.93
N ASP A 931 -9.90 -19.44 0.95
CA ASP A 931 -9.47 -19.65 -0.45
C ASP A 931 -8.55 -18.53 -1.00
N LEU A 932 -7.88 -17.76 -0.15
CA LEU A 932 -6.89 -16.74 -0.56
C LEU A 932 -5.43 -17.09 -0.22
N LEU A 933 -5.13 -18.36 0.05
CA LEU A 933 -3.76 -18.88 0.26
C LEU A 933 -3.42 -20.10 -0.63
N LYS A 934 -4.04 -20.17 -1.81
CA LYS A 934 -3.55 -20.96 -2.93
C LYS A 934 -3.69 -20.14 -4.19
N ASP A 935 -2.62 -19.42 -4.54
CA ASP A 935 -2.01 -19.35 -5.86
C ASP A 935 -0.86 -18.32 -5.85
#